data_AF-A0A7I8VH83-F1
#
_entry.id   AF-A0A7I8VH83-F1
#
_cell.length_a   1.000
_cell.length_b   1.000
_cell.length_c   1.000
_cell.angle_alpha   90.00
_cell.angle_beta   90.00
_cell.angle_gamma   90.00
#
_symmetry.space_group_name_H-M   'P 1'
#
loop_
_entity.id
_entity.type
_entity.pdbx_description
1 polymer ?
#
loop_
_entity_poly.entity_id
_entity_poly.type
_entity_poly.pdbx_seq_one_letter_code
_entity_poly.pdbx_strand_id
1 'polypeptide(L)'
;MTTFNQLRREMAAQSKATKDLQFEFGLETSPKQESQSHTSDSTIFSSSLTNITPDSFMSRSSSSVILPYEQLEEKLKYTQTETNDLKKRLSEILKLNNDQKESFRSTIANLKGNLQEAIIARDSLLENKKKESLGHDSVMRKLQKQLKYLEGTNKMQDETIKDLTDKVEKFQNYSAEADTAIYHLKNVLRAQLERRQKDVKSIPSSSISCMVECVEKELKEMEFELENKAFTIQQLENDISEMKASNERKIRELTYDHELSERRIKVNCEHDVQSINEKLEMMKKQSGLLKEQIANLEKQYRDDINQKESAMNNLKSRLFEMEKDYAQDRHLWKEKQNALEVGLDEAQKEAALSSNDKMDTAKKYSVLESTYNEMKTALTRMECEIEHLTKENKRLTDSETALQEKANNLFRQNEKKQEDLDDLRGELKRSEKDAKDAYRNAMSTLDREKYEHTNETIRKLEAQVEVLTKKLSETQVSYEQVKMQYNTSESTRKDNSSKLSELESLIIQFKAENERLTNENVTLADDFKRFSEEKDYFSKLCNERNEELVNVRKSKDKLTIQLEERNSSFETLKEQNVKLSQMADIQAKSNNSIRDERDSTMKQLREAEKELAVMKRDNEERTKVIARYEDEIKDIKKDREGLASQVETLTNSKKELEDEMSQIADELKSTQYDLGVNLSEKDQCIEKFRATEQSKNEEIDKLKEQVKALMHDTRLAKKALKLQEKLDGKAVKVAGKVQKEVTEKRREIDSLNSRIRWFEDCFENFDKEKRILVSENEKLCEAIEKSLSRNENLAQELMQSQNDNERLVQTIHSLEKVIDSVQMERRNENVLEAKYAQDVAKLKLKHEIEKKELEGKLKKDLPPKKYSNVEHDIDAVQNGESISTSDIVRFVGELKSLVEQLNNTSNKTSNKEEYKQDKSERKPEEDGKQKKRYQEELERVHKKQDELQKSNEKKTRTQVRTSTASSPPKSECTSLEMLKDKADPEILCRRIESKIKALSSIGGKLIRDNEGRSIP
;
A
#
# COMPACT_ATOMS: atom_id res chain seq x y z
N MET A 1 -45.25 -5.86 -27.63
CA MET A 1 -46.31 -6.34 -26.70
C MET A 1 -45.75 -7.28 -25.64
N THR A 2 -45.36 -8.51 -25.98
CA THR A 2 -44.84 -9.52 -25.03
C THR A 2 -43.71 -9.02 -24.14
N THR A 3 -42.66 -8.42 -24.72
CA THR A 3 -41.53 -7.83 -23.99
C THR A 3 -41.91 -6.69 -23.03
N PHE A 4 -42.93 -5.89 -23.35
CA PHE A 4 -43.41 -4.83 -22.46
C PHE A 4 -44.17 -5.42 -21.26
N ASN A 5 -44.94 -6.49 -21.47
CA ASN A 5 -45.60 -7.23 -20.40
C ASN A 5 -44.61 -8.04 -19.55
N GLN A 6 -43.49 -8.48 -20.13
CA GLN A 6 -42.35 -9.08 -19.42
C GLN A 6 -41.75 -8.06 -18.43
N LEU A 7 -41.29 -6.89 -18.91
CA LEU A 7 -40.78 -5.82 -18.05
C LEU A 7 -41.80 -5.37 -17.00
N ARG A 8 -43.10 -5.30 -17.34
CA ARG A 8 -44.13 -4.90 -16.38
C ARG A 8 -44.33 -5.93 -15.25
N ARG A 9 -44.10 -7.23 -15.50
CA ARG A 9 -44.06 -8.26 -14.45
C ARG A 9 -42.79 -8.18 -13.62
N GLU A 10 -41.64 -7.95 -14.25
CA GLU A 10 -40.34 -7.84 -13.57
C GLU A 10 -40.28 -6.60 -12.67
N MET A 11 -40.79 -5.45 -13.13
CA MET A 11 -40.99 -4.24 -12.32
C MET A 11 -41.99 -4.46 -11.17
N ALA A 12 -43.07 -5.23 -11.39
CA ALA A 12 -44.00 -5.59 -10.32
C ALA A 12 -43.37 -6.54 -9.29
N ALA A 13 -42.53 -7.48 -9.74
CA ALA A 13 -41.78 -8.39 -8.86
C ALA A 13 -40.73 -7.64 -8.03
N GLN A 14 -39.97 -6.72 -8.64
CA GLN A 14 -39.05 -5.83 -7.92
C GLN A 14 -39.80 -4.91 -6.94
N SER A 15 -40.94 -4.33 -7.35
CA SER A 15 -41.77 -3.50 -6.46
C SER A 15 -42.42 -4.30 -5.33
N LYS A 16 -42.60 -5.62 -5.48
CA LYS A 16 -43.02 -6.48 -4.38
C LYS A 16 -41.83 -6.77 -3.46
N ALA A 17 -40.69 -7.20 -4.00
CA ALA A 17 -39.48 -7.49 -3.23
C ALA A 17 -38.99 -6.29 -2.41
N THR A 18 -39.12 -5.05 -2.90
CA THR A 18 -38.79 -3.85 -2.11
C THR A 18 -39.82 -3.52 -1.03
N LYS A 19 -41.09 -3.90 -1.19
CA LYS A 19 -42.09 -3.81 -0.11
C LYS A 19 -41.88 -4.89 0.95
N ASP A 20 -41.58 -6.11 0.52
CA ASP A 20 -41.29 -7.23 1.42
C ASP A 20 -40.03 -6.91 2.26
N LEU A 21 -38.96 -6.35 1.65
CA LEU A 21 -37.77 -5.84 2.37
C LEU A 21 -38.04 -4.61 3.27
N GLN A 22 -39.04 -3.77 2.95
CA GLN A 22 -39.49 -2.69 3.83
C GLN A 22 -40.34 -3.19 5.01
N PHE A 23 -40.81 -4.44 4.97
CA PHE A 23 -41.56 -5.06 6.06
C PHE A 23 -40.65 -5.79 7.06
N GLU A 24 -39.50 -6.33 6.62
CA GLU A 24 -38.49 -6.91 7.53
C GLU A 24 -37.74 -5.87 8.38
N PHE A 25 -37.59 -4.63 7.89
CA PHE A 25 -37.00 -3.51 8.64
C PHE A 25 -38.07 -2.62 9.29
N GLY A 26 -38.83 -3.20 10.22
CA GLY A 26 -39.92 -2.54 10.93
C GLY A 26 -39.47 -1.30 11.73
N LEU A 27 -39.76 -0.12 11.17
CA LEU A 27 -39.76 1.16 11.89
C LEU A 27 -41.14 1.81 11.75
N GLU A 28 -42.03 1.45 12.68
CA GLU A 28 -43.29 2.17 12.86
C GLU A 28 -43.02 3.64 13.18
N THR A 29 -43.72 4.55 12.49
CA THR A 29 -43.60 5.99 12.73
C THR A 29 -44.97 6.61 12.98
N SER A 30 -45.26 6.93 14.24
CA SER A 30 -46.38 7.76 14.66
C SER A 30 -46.10 8.40 16.03
N PRO A 31 -46.70 9.57 16.36
CA PRO A 31 -45.88 10.67 16.88
C PRO A 31 -46.39 11.38 18.15
N LYS A 32 -45.57 12.33 18.65
CA LYS A 32 -45.77 13.27 19.78
C LYS A 32 -45.55 12.63 21.16
N GLN A 33 -45.09 13.34 22.21
CA GLN A 33 -45.15 14.79 22.49
C GLN A 33 -43.82 15.43 22.95
N GLU A 34 -43.81 16.76 23.02
CA GLU A 34 -42.73 17.58 23.60
C GLU A 34 -42.80 17.63 25.15
N SER A 35 -41.65 17.79 25.83
CA SER A 35 -41.42 18.90 26.80
C SER A 35 -40.06 18.86 27.54
N GLN A 36 -39.45 20.04 27.67
CA GLN A 36 -38.60 20.52 28.78
C GLN A 36 -37.33 19.74 29.20
N SER A 37 -36.20 20.21 28.63
CA SER A 37 -34.99 20.68 29.33
C SER A 37 -34.70 20.26 30.78
N HIS A 38 -33.46 19.83 31.03
CA HIS A 38 -32.51 20.58 31.88
C HIS A 38 -31.05 20.28 31.50
N THR A 39 -30.14 21.22 31.79
CA THR A 39 -28.70 21.15 31.51
C THR A 39 -27.92 20.54 32.68
N SER A 40 -27.00 19.62 32.42
CA SER A 40 -25.87 19.30 33.29
C SER A 40 -24.75 18.64 32.50
N ASP A 41 -23.52 18.89 32.94
CA ASP A 41 -22.29 18.42 32.30
C ASP A 41 -21.87 17.01 32.77
N SER A 42 -20.76 16.53 32.20
CA SER A 42 -19.93 15.39 32.63
C SER A 42 -20.33 13.95 32.23
N THR A 43 -19.42 13.38 31.43
CA THR A 43 -18.90 12.00 31.46
C THR A 43 -19.32 11.09 32.62
N ILE A 44 -19.73 9.84 32.33
CA ILE A 44 -18.99 8.59 32.70
C ILE A 44 -19.68 7.29 32.20
N PHE A 45 -18.84 6.33 31.79
CA PHE A 45 -18.97 4.87 31.64
C PHE A 45 -20.30 4.15 31.27
N SER A 46 -20.15 3.30 30.25
CA SER A 46 -20.74 1.95 30.18
C SER A 46 -20.60 1.15 31.48
N SER A 47 -21.69 0.59 31.99
CA SER A 47 -21.68 -0.28 33.19
C SER A 47 -22.41 -1.60 32.95
N SER A 48 -21.69 -2.71 33.12
CA SER A 48 -22.21 -4.09 33.21
C SER A 48 -21.10 -5.03 33.71
N LEU A 49 -20.76 -4.94 35.00
CA LEU A 49 -20.13 -5.99 35.83
C LEU A 49 -19.70 -5.43 37.20
N THR A 50 -20.63 -5.37 38.16
CA THR A 50 -20.33 -5.20 39.61
C THR A 50 -21.42 -5.89 40.42
N ASN A 51 -21.13 -7.08 40.98
CA ASN A 51 -21.83 -7.69 42.12
C ASN A 51 -21.20 -9.04 42.54
N ILE A 52 -19.91 -9.02 42.93
CA ILE A 52 -19.34 -10.01 43.87
C ILE A 52 -18.47 -9.25 44.87
N THR A 53 -18.66 -9.54 46.16
CA THR A 53 -17.91 -8.96 47.28
C THR A 53 -16.49 -9.53 47.36
N PRO A 54 -15.43 -8.69 47.45
CA PRO A 54 -14.07 -9.15 47.69
C PRO A 54 -13.82 -9.31 49.20
N ASP A 55 -14.12 -10.50 49.74
CA ASP A 55 -13.64 -10.93 51.05
C ASP A 55 -12.90 -12.27 50.90
N SER A 56 -12.01 -12.58 51.84
CA SER A 56 -11.07 -13.71 51.79
C SER A 56 -10.12 -13.75 50.57
N PHE A 57 -9.03 -12.98 50.59
CA PHE A 57 -7.71 -13.50 50.16
C PHE A 57 -6.51 -12.68 50.72
N MET A 58 -6.35 -12.68 52.06
CA MET A 58 -5.18 -12.09 52.74
C MET A 58 -4.56 -13.08 53.74
N SER A 59 -3.83 -14.06 53.21
CA SER A 59 -2.98 -14.98 53.98
C SER A 59 -1.78 -15.47 53.15
N ARG A 60 -0.82 -14.58 52.91
CA ARG A 60 0.58 -14.99 52.66
C ARG A 60 1.54 -14.09 53.42
N SER A 61 2.18 -14.69 54.42
CA SER A 61 3.41 -14.23 55.06
C SER A 61 4.47 -13.87 54.01
N SER A 62 5.41 -12.98 54.24
CA SER A 62 5.87 -12.46 55.55
C SER A 62 7.25 -13.02 55.93
N SER A 63 7.84 -13.90 55.10
CA SER A 63 9.21 -14.39 55.28
C SER A 63 10.20 -13.52 54.50
N SER A 64 11.08 -12.84 55.22
CA SER A 64 11.90 -11.70 54.80
C SER A 64 13.14 -11.93 53.91
N VAL A 65 13.53 -13.19 53.65
CA VAL A 65 14.90 -13.64 53.22
C VAL A 65 15.73 -12.59 52.43
N ILE A 66 16.79 -12.06 53.05
CA ILE A 66 17.60 -10.96 52.52
C ILE A 66 18.82 -11.54 51.79
N LEU A 67 18.63 -11.91 50.52
CA LEU A 67 19.73 -12.37 49.68
C LEU A 67 20.88 -11.34 49.63
N PRO A 68 22.16 -11.76 49.57
CA PRO A 68 23.30 -10.85 49.57
C PRO A 68 23.18 -9.76 48.50
N TYR A 69 23.40 -8.50 48.90
CA TYR A 69 22.99 -7.32 48.12
C TYR A 69 23.52 -7.32 46.68
N GLU A 70 24.72 -7.84 46.42
CA GLU A 70 25.29 -7.93 45.07
C GLU A 70 24.59 -9.00 44.19
N GLN A 71 24.21 -10.15 44.74
CA GLN A 71 23.43 -11.17 44.02
C GLN A 71 21.96 -10.75 43.86
N LEU A 72 21.43 -10.01 44.84
CA LEU A 72 20.10 -9.42 44.75
C LEU A 72 20.10 -8.29 43.69
N GLU A 73 21.15 -7.46 43.63
CA GLU A 73 21.32 -6.42 42.61
C GLU A 73 21.62 -7.01 41.22
N GLU A 74 22.34 -8.13 41.11
CA GLU A 74 22.52 -8.85 39.84
C GLU A 74 21.20 -9.46 39.35
N LYS A 75 20.43 -10.14 40.23
CA LYS A 75 19.09 -10.65 39.88
C LYS A 75 18.09 -9.52 39.61
N LEU A 76 18.19 -8.40 40.31
CA LEU A 76 17.39 -7.20 40.04
C LEU A 76 17.77 -6.60 38.68
N LYS A 77 19.07 -6.47 38.36
CA LYS A 77 19.53 -6.04 37.03
C LYS A 77 19.05 -6.98 35.94
N TYR A 78 19.17 -8.29 36.11
CA TYR A 78 18.71 -9.30 35.16
C TYR A 78 17.21 -9.22 34.92
N THR A 79 16.41 -9.30 35.99
CA THR A 79 14.93 -9.19 35.90
C THR A 79 14.47 -7.81 35.44
N GLN A 80 15.24 -6.75 35.68
CA GLN A 80 14.97 -5.41 35.16
C GLN A 80 15.37 -5.28 33.68
N THR A 81 16.43 -5.94 33.20
CA THR A 81 16.71 -6.05 31.76
C THR A 81 15.65 -6.88 31.05
N GLU A 82 15.24 -8.02 31.61
CA GLU A 82 14.15 -8.85 31.08
C GLU A 82 12.82 -8.08 31.07
N THR A 83 12.49 -7.37 32.16
CA THR A 83 11.32 -6.49 32.24
C THR A 83 11.39 -5.35 31.22
N ASN A 84 12.58 -4.80 30.96
CA ASN A 84 12.77 -3.76 29.94
C ASN A 84 12.65 -4.31 28.52
N ASP A 85 13.15 -5.51 28.24
CA ASP A 85 13.00 -6.18 26.93
C ASP A 85 11.57 -6.66 26.69
N LEU A 86 10.86 -7.11 27.73
CA LEU A 86 9.42 -7.40 27.67
C LEU A 86 8.61 -6.11 27.46
N LYS A 87 8.93 -5.00 28.14
CA LYS A 87 8.33 -3.68 27.86
C LYS A 87 8.64 -3.20 26.45
N LYS A 88 9.86 -3.41 25.96
CA LYS A 88 10.29 -3.07 24.60
C LYS A 88 9.50 -3.86 23.57
N ARG A 89 9.48 -5.20 23.67
CA ARG A 89 8.64 -6.07 22.83
C ARG A 89 7.16 -5.70 22.88
N LEU A 90 6.61 -5.40 24.07
CA LEU A 90 5.24 -4.93 24.21
C LEU A 90 5.02 -3.59 23.49
N SER A 91 5.96 -2.64 23.58
CA SER A 91 5.88 -1.37 22.85
C SER A 91 6.02 -1.53 21.33
N GLU A 92 6.84 -2.48 20.87
CA GLU A 92 7.01 -2.84 19.45
C GLU A 92 5.74 -3.51 18.90
N ILE A 93 5.12 -4.41 19.67
CA ILE A 93 3.83 -5.04 19.35
C ILE A 93 2.70 -4.00 19.35
N LEU A 94 2.64 -3.10 20.34
CA LEU A 94 1.65 -2.01 20.38
C LEU A 94 1.83 -1.03 19.22
N LYS A 95 3.08 -0.72 18.84
CA LYS A 95 3.36 0.07 17.65
C LYS A 95 2.89 -0.65 16.39
N LEU A 96 3.30 -1.89 16.16
CA LEU A 96 2.86 -2.69 15.01
C LEU A 96 1.34 -2.80 14.92
N ASN A 97 0.66 -2.95 16.06
CA ASN A 97 -0.81 -2.98 16.14
C ASN A 97 -1.44 -1.64 15.77
N ASN A 98 -0.83 -0.51 16.15
CA ASN A 98 -1.26 0.83 15.74
C ASN A 98 -0.96 1.10 14.24
N ASP A 99 0.23 0.75 13.76
CA ASP A 99 0.61 0.86 12.34
C ASP A 99 -0.35 0.03 11.46
N GLN A 100 -0.75 -1.17 11.91
CA GLN A 100 -1.79 -1.99 11.27
C GLN A 100 -3.18 -1.33 11.33
N LYS A 101 -3.60 -0.79 12.48
CA LYS A 101 -4.88 -0.05 12.60
C LYS A 101 -4.93 1.18 11.71
N GLU A 102 -3.82 1.89 11.55
CA GLU A 102 -3.72 3.06 10.67
C GLU A 102 -3.75 2.65 9.19
N SER A 103 -3.04 1.57 8.83
CA SER A 103 -3.16 0.94 7.51
C SER A 103 -4.60 0.53 7.18
N PHE A 104 -5.30 -0.16 8.10
CA PHE A 104 -6.71 -0.51 7.92
C PHE A 104 -7.63 0.71 7.85
N ARG A 105 -7.40 1.76 8.66
CA ARG A 105 -8.15 3.03 8.57
C ARG A 105 -7.95 3.71 7.21
N SER A 106 -6.72 3.74 6.70
CA SER A 106 -6.39 4.26 5.36
C SER A 106 -7.06 3.43 4.25
N THR A 107 -7.01 2.09 4.35
CA THR A 107 -7.71 1.19 3.41
C THR A 107 -9.23 1.41 3.44
N ILE A 108 -9.84 1.56 4.63
CA ILE A 108 -11.26 1.86 4.78
C ILE A 108 -11.62 3.24 4.23
N ALA A 109 -10.74 4.25 4.39
CA ALA A 109 -10.94 5.58 3.80
C ALA A 109 -10.92 5.51 2.26
N ASN A 110 -9.92 4.84 1.67
CA ASN A 110 -9.84 4.63 0.23
C ASN A 110 -11.03 3.85 -0.31
N LEU A 111 -11.45 2.77 0.36
CA LEU A 111 -12.64 2.00 -0.04
C LEU A 111 -13.94 2.83 0.03
N LYS A 112 -14.06 3.74 1.01
CA LYS A 112 -15.17 4.70 1.08
C LYS A 112 -15.11 5.74 -0.05
N GLY A 113 -13.92 6.25 -0.38
CA GLY A 113 -13.70 7.13 -1.53
C GLY A 113 -14.11 6.46 -2.85
N ASN A 114 -13.56 5.29 -3.14
CA ASN A 114 -13.89 4.48 -4.33
C ASN A 114 -15.39 4.17 -4.42
N LEU A 115 -16.07 3.92 -3.29
CA LEU A 115 -17.52 3.70 -3.26
C LEU A 115 -18.30 4.99 -3.57
N GLN A 116 -17.88 6.14 -3.04
CA GLN A 116 -18.49 7.44 -3.36
C GLN A 116 -18.27 7.81 -4.83
N GLU A 117 -17.07 7.59 -5.38
CA GLU A 117 -16.77 7.77 -6.80
C GLU A 117 -17.62 6.86 -7.69
N ALA A 118 -17.78 5.58 -7.32
CA ALA A 118 -18.64 4.65 -8.04
C ALA A 118 -20.13 5.06 -8.00
N ILE A 119 -20.61 5.62 -6.90
CA ILE A 119 -21.96 6.19 -6.78
C ILE A 119 -22.11 7.41 -7.69
N ILE A 120 -21.15 8.35 -7.66
CA ILE A 120 -21.16 9.55 -8.51
C ILE A 120 -21.10 9.16 -10.00
N ALA A 121 -20.27 8.19 -10.36
CA ALA A 121 -20.16 7.68 -11.74
C ALA A 121 -21.47 7.00 -12.20
N ARG A 122 -22.09 6.18 -11.35
CA ARG A 122 -23.41 5.58 -11.60
C ARG A 122 -24.48 6.65 -11.82
N ASP A 123 -24.54 7.67 -10.96
CA ASP A 123 -25.60 8.67 -10.99
C ASP A 123 -25.42 9.64 -12.17
N SER A 124 -24.17 9.95 -12.54
CA SER A 124 -23.82 10.61 -13.79
C SER A 124 -24.24 9.78 -15.02
N LEU A 125 -24.00 8.47 -15.01
CA LEU A 125 -24.42 7.57 -16.09
C LEU A 125 -25.96 7.48 -16.20
N LEU A 126 -26.69 7.45 -15.09
CA LEU A 126 -28.16 7.47 -15.06
C LEU A 126 -28.72 8.79 -15.62
N GLU A 127 -28.17 9.94 -15.22
CA GLU A 127 -28.60 11.24 -15.76
C GLU A 127 -28.22 11.39 -17.25
N ASN A 128 -27.08 10.85 -17.68
CA ASN A 128 -26.72 10.79 -19.10
C ASN A 128 -27.68 9.89 -19.89
N LYS A 129 -28.06 8.71 -19.38
CA LYS A 129 -29.06 7.84 -20.02
C LYS A 129 -30.45 8.48 -20.08
N LYS A 130 -30.83 9.25 -19.06
CA LYS A 130 -32.06 10.05 -19.05
C LYS A 130 -32.02 11.18 -20.10
N LYS A 131 -30.91 11.91 -20.22
CA LYS A 131 -30.69 12.91 -21.29
C LYS A 131 -30.70 12.28 -22.68
N GLU A 132 -30.10 11.10 -22.84
CA GLU A 132 -30.12 10.34 -24.08
C GLU A 132 -31.55 9.96 -24.48
N SER A 133 -32.35 9.43 -23.55
CA SER A 133 -33.77 9.12 -23.76
C SER A 133 -34.57 10.37 -24.19
N LEU A 134 -34.40 11.49 -23.49
CA LEU A 134 -35.07 12.75 -23.84
C LEU A 134 -34.63 13.29 -25.22
N GLY A 135 -33.39 13.02 -25.63
CA GLY A 135 -32.87 13.25 -26.97
C GLY A 135 -33.57 12.39 -28.02
N HIS A 136 -33.64 11.06 -27.79
CA HIS A 136 -34.37 10.12 -28.64
C HIS A 136 -35.86 10.49 -28.75
N ASP A 137 -36.52 10.87 -27.66
CA ASP A 137 -37.92 11.34 -27.65
C ASP A 137 -38.10 12.65 -28.44
N SER A 138 -37.08 13.52 -28.47
CA SER A 138 -37.07 14.75 -29.27
C SER A 138 -36.94 14.43 -30.77
N VAL A 139 -36.04 13.51 -31.13
CA VAL A 139 -35.89 13.04 -32.52
C VAL A 139 -37.14 12.28 -32.98
N MET A 140 -37.70 11.40 -32.15
CA MET A 140 -38.94 10.67 -32.44
C MET A 140 -40.11 11.61 -32.73
N ARG A 141 -40.31 12.66 -31.91
CA ARG A 141 -41.34 13.69 -32.15
C ARG A 141 -41.08 14.49 -33.43
N LYS A 142 -39.82 14.77 -33.80
CA LYS A 142 -39.48 15.42 -35.08
C LYS A 142 -39.82 14.51 -36.27
N LEU A 143 -39.44 13.23 -36.21
CA LEU A 143 -39.73 12.24 -37.25
C LEU A 143 -41.25 12.01 -37.40
N GLN A 144 -42.00 11.89 -36.30
CA GLN A 144 -43.46 11.81 -36.32
C GLN A 144 -44.10 13.06 -36.96
N LYS A 145 -43.58 14.26 -36.67
CA LYS A 145 -44.06 15.50 -37.30
C LYS A 145 -43.72 15.55 -38.80
N GLN A 146 -42.54 15.07 -39.21
CA GLN A 146 -42.15 14.98 -40.62
C GLN A 146 -42.98 13.93 -41.38
N LEU A 147 -43.21 12.75 -40.80
CA LEU A 147 -44.11 11.73 -41.35
C LEU A 147 -45.51 12.30 -41.56
N LYS A 148 -46.12 12.93 -40.55
CA LYS A 148 -47.45 13.55 -40.68
C LYS A 148 -47.51 14.67 -41.73
N TYR A 149 -46.42 15.40 -41.93
CA TYR A 149 -46.30 16.40 -43.00
C TYR A 149 -46.20 15.74 -44.38
N LEU A 150 -45.43 14.66 -44.52
CA LEU A 150 -45.29 13.89 -45.77
C LEU A 150 -46.60 13.18 -46.11
N GLU A 151 -47.28 12.55 -45.14
CA GLU A 151 -48.62 11.96 -45.30
C GLU A 151 -49.64 12.99 -45.83
N GLY A 152 -49.65 14.20 -45.23
CA GLY A 152 -50.49 15.31 -45.72
C GLY A 152 -50.10 15.77 -47.13
N THR A 153 -48.81 15.84 -47.44
CA THR A 153 -48.31 16.21 -48.77
C THR A 153 -48.69 15.17 -49.83
N ASN A 154 -48.56 13.88 -49.50
CA ASN A 154 -48.91 12.77 -50.38
C ASN A 154 -50.41 12.77 -50.66
N LYS A 155 -51.25 12.99 -49.63
CA LYS A 155 -52.70 13.13 -49.79
C LYS A 155 -53.10 14.30 -50.71
N MET A 156 -52.42 15.45 -50.62
CA MET A 156 -52.63 16.57 -51.55
C MET A 156 -52.19 16.21 -52.99
N GLN A 157 -51.15 15.38 -53.15
CA GLN A 157 -50.73 14.88 -54.47
C GLN A 157 -51.73 13.86 -55.02
N ASP A 158 -52.24 12.93 -54.21
CA ASP A 158 -53.29 11.98 -54.59
C ASP A 158 -54.58 12.71 -55.03
N GLU A 159 -54.98 13.75 -54.28
CA GLU A 159 -56.10 14.64 -54.65
C GLU A 159 -55.82 15.38 -55.96
N THR A 160 -54.61 15.90 -56.17
CA THR A 160 -54.21 16.58 -57.42
C THR A 160 -54.18 15.62 -58.62
N ILE A 161 -53.70 14.38 -58.43
CA ILE A 161 -53.68 13.33 -59.46
C ILE A 161 -55.11 12.98 -59.86
N LYS A 162 -55.99 12.77 -58.88
CA LYS A 162 -57.42 12.54 -59.14
C LYS A 162 -58.03 13.71 -59.93
N ASP A 163 -57.79 14.94 -59.50
CA ASP A 163 -58.27 16.15 -60.17
C ASP A 163 -57.77 16.29 -61.62
N LEU A 164 -56.64 15.67 -61.97
CA LEU A 164 -56.12 15.58 -63.33
C LEU A 164 -56.74 14.40 -64.10
N THR A 165 -56.95 13.24 -63.48
CA THR A 165 -57.69 12.11 -64.06
C THR A 165 -59.12 12.52 -64.43
N ASP A 166 -59.84 13.17 -63.53
CA ASP A 166 -61.20 13.72 -63.72
C ASP A 166 -61.25 14.80 -64.83
N LYS A 167 -60.11 15.38 -65.24
CA LYS A 167 -59.98 16.30 -66.38
C LYS A 167 -59.65 15.56 -67.68
N VAL A 168 -58.76 14.55 -67.62
CA VAL A 168 -58.43 13.68 -68.77
C VAL A 168 -59.67 12.93 -69.26
N GLU A 169 -60.49 12.38 -68.36
CA GLU A 169 -61.75 11.72 -68.70
C GLU A 169 -62.72 12.68 -69.42
N LYS A 170 -62.85 13.92 -68.95
CA LYS A 170 -63.66 14.97 -69.62
C LYS A 170 -63.13 15.31 -71.02
N PHE A 171 -61.81 15.39 -71.21
CA PHE A 171 -61.24 15.60 -72.54
C PHE A 171 -61.41 14.39 -73.47
N GLN A 172 -61.37 13.16 -72.95
CA GLN A 172 -61.69 11.95 -73.73
C GLN A 172 -63.15 11.95 -74.18
N ASN A 173 -64.09 12.33 -73.32
CA ASN A 173 -65.50 12.47 -73.66
C ASN A 173 -65.72 13.56 -74.72
N TYR A 174 -65.12 14.76 -74.57
CA TYR A 174 -65.19 15.81 -75.61
C TYR A 174 -64.54 15.38 -76.95
N SER A 175 -63.50 14.55 -76.92
CA SER A 175 -62.92 13.99 -78.15
C SER A 175 -63.89 13.03 -78.84
N ALA A 176 -64.55 12.15 -78.08
CA ALA A 176 -65.56 11.24 -78.62
C ALA A 176 -66.77 12.00 -79.20
N GLU A 177 -67.24 13.05 -78.52
CA GLU A 177 -68.27 13.96 -79.05
C GLU A 177 -67.82 14.61 -80.38
N ALA A 178 -66.60 15.14 -80.44
CA ALA A 178 -66.04 15.73 -81.66
C ALA A 178 -65.92 14.71 -82.81
N ASP A 179 -65.47 13.47 -82.53
CA ASP A 179 -65.40 12.41 -83.53
C ASP A 179 -66.78 12.02 -84.07
N THR A 180 -67.82 11.96 -83.23
CA THR A 180 -69.20 11.75 -83.71
C THR A 180 -69.71 12.92 -84.55
N ALA A 181 -69.42 14.17 -84.17
CA ALA A 181 -69.79 15.35 -84.97
C ALA A 181 -69.08 15.35 -86.35
N ILE A 182 -67.80 14.97 -86.40
CA ILE A 182 -67.03 14.80 -87.65
C ILE A 182 -67.63 13.67 -88.51
N TYR A 183 -68.08 12.57 -87.90
CA TYR A 183 -68.78 11.49 -88.59
C TYR A 183 -70.10 11.97 -89.22
N HIS A 184 -70.90 12.75 -88.50
CA HIS A 184 -72.13 13.34 -89.03
C HIS A 184 -71.87 14.31 -90.19
N LEU A 185 -70.88 15.21 -90.07
CA LEU A 185 -70.51 16.16 -91.14
C LEU A 185 -70.06 15.46 -92.43
N LYS A 186 -69.29 14.37 -92.33
CA LYS A 186 -68.88 13.54 -93.48
C LYS A 186 -70.08 12.94 -94.24
N ASN A 187 -71.18 12.64 -93.54
CA ASN A 187 -72.41 12.13 -94.17
C ASN A 187 -73.24 13.26 -94.81
N VAL A 188 -73.32 14.45 -94.21
CA VAL A 188 -74.03 15.61 -94.77
C VAL A 188 -73.38 16.10 -96.08
N LEU A 189 -72.03 16.16 -96.12
CA LEU A 189 -71.30 16.58 -97.33
C LEU A 189 -71.53 15.64 -98.53
N ARG A 190 -71.69 14.33 -98.28
CA ARG A 190 -72.02 13.34 -99.32
C ARG A 190 -73.36 13.68 -100.00
N ALA A 191 -74.40 13.97 -99.21
CA ALA A 191 -75.75 14.27 -99.70
C ALA A 191 -75.90 15.65 -100.39
N GLN A 192 -74.91 16.55 -100.28
CA GLN A 192 -74.91 17.85 -100.96
C GLN A 192 -74.27 17.79 -102.36
N LEU A 193 -73.27 16.92 -102.56
CA LEU A 193 -72.65 16.71 -103.88
C LEU A 193 -73.65 16.16 -104.91
N GLU A 194 -74.61 15.34 -104.46
CA GLU A 194 -75.65 14.72 -105.29
C GLU A 194 -76.69 15.71 -105.85
N ARG A 195 -76.75 16.96 -105.34
CA ARG A 195 -77.86 17.90 -105.62
C ARG A 195 -77.53 19.00 -106.64
N ARG A 196 -76.26 19.31 -106.91
CA ARG A 196 -75.86 20.46 -107.74
C ARG A 196 -75.72 20.12 -109.24
N GLN A 197 -76.83 19.76 -109.90
CA GLN A 197 -76.77 19.35 -111.31
C GLN A 197 -77.87 19.89 -112.27
N LYS A 198 -78.72 20.85 -111.86
CA LYS A 198 -79.82 21.35 -112.73
C LYS A 198 -80.16 22.86 -112.68
N ASP A 199 -80.25 23.41 -113.90
CA ASP A 199 -81.20 24.40 -114.46
C ASP A 199 -81.24 25.91 -114.05
N VAL A 200 -81.36 26.78 -115.08
CA VAL A 200 -81.58 28.26 -115.06
C VAL A 200 -82.18 28.73 -116.41
N LYS A 201 -83.18 29.66 -116.47
CA LYS A 201 -83.46 30.55 -117.66
C LYS A 201 -84.58 31.63 -117.54
N SER A 202 -84.20 32.88 -117.88
CA SER A 202 -84.84 34.06 -118.59
C SER A 202 -86.35 34.42 -118.64
N ILE A 203 -86.63 35.71 -118.93
CA ILE A 203 -87.94 36.42 -119.06
C ILE A 203 -87.89 37.50 -120.22
N PRO A 204 -89.01 37.87 -120.89
CA PRO A 204 -89.19 39.13 -121.66
C PRO A 204 -90.48 39.94 -121.30
N SER A 205 -90.77 41.10 -121.95
CA SER A 205 -91.73 42.13 -121.46
C SER A 205 -92.75 42.73 -122.46
N SER A 206 -93.84 43.34 -121.93
CA SER A 206 -94.85 44.23 -122.57
C SER A 206 -95.95 44.57 -121.52
N SER A 207 -96.81 45.62 -121.58
CA SER A 207 -96.87 46.90 -122.33
C SER A 207 -97.78 47.92 -121.57
N ILE A 208 -97.80 49.22 -121.96
CA ILE A 208 -98.15 50.36 -121.07
C ILE A 208 -99.65 50.63 -120.80
N SER A 209 -100.58 50.45 -121.72
CA SER A 209 -101.97 50.98 -121.54
C SER A 209 -102.76 50.33 -120.39
N CYS A 210 -102.32 49.19 -119.87
CA CYS A 210 -102.92 48.50 -118.72
C CYS A 210 -102.55 49.15 -117.37
N MET A 211 -101.47 49.92 -117.31
CA MET A 211 -100.87 50.35 -116.04
C MET A 211 -101.73 51.36 -115.25
N VAL A 212 -102.55 52.18 -115.92
CA VAL A 212 -103.33 53.25 -115.26
C VAL A 212 -104.40 52.67 -114.34
N GLU A 213 -105.13 51.66 -114.80
CA GLU A 213 -106.23 51.04 -114.06
C GLU A 213 -105.71 50.16 -112.89
N CYS A 214 -104.52 49.55 -113.04
CA CYS A 214 -103.83 48.88 -111.95
C CYS A 214 -103.39 49.86 -110.84
N VAL A 215 -102.87 51.04 -111.20
CA VAL A 215 -102.34 52.02 -110.23
C VAL A 215 -103.45 52.58 -109.31
N GLU A 216 -104.65 52.88 -109.81
CA GLU A 216 -105.75 53.33 -108.95
C GLU A 216 -106.23 52.24 -107.97
N LYS A 217 -106.09 50.95 -108.34
CA LYS A 217 -106.42 49.83 -107.46
C LYS A 217 -105.36 49.63 -106.38
N GLU A 218 -104.08 49.59 -106.75
CA GLU A 218 -102.98 49.43 -105.78
C GLU A 218 -102.94 50.57 -104.75
N LEU A 219 -103.25 51.81 -105.14
CA LEU A 219 -103.29 52.94 -104.20
C LEU A 219 -104.30 52.74 -103.05
N LYS A 220 -105.50 52.20 -103.33
CA LYS A 220 -106.52 51.95 -102.30
C LYS A 220 -106.20 50.74 -101.42
N GLU A 221 -105.58 49.71 -102.01
CA GLU A 221 -105.10 48.56 -101.24
C GLU A 221 -103.94 48.97 -100.31
N MET A 222 -103.06 49.88 -100.76
CA MET A 222 -102.01 50.50 -99.95
C MET A 222 -102.57 51.39 -98.83
N GLU A 223 -103.61 52.19 -99.07
CA GLU A 223 -104.27 53.00 -98.01
C GLU A 223 -104.83 52.11 -96.88
N PHE A 224 -105.52 51.03 -97.22
CA PHE A 224 -106.05 50.09 -96.22
C PHE A 224 -104.95 49.28 -95.52
N GLU A 225 -103.87 48.89 -96.21
CA GLU A 225 -102.72 48.27 -95.56
C GLU A 225 -102.05 49.23 -94.57
N LEU A 226 -101.86 50.51 -94.93
CA LEU A 226 -101.27 51.52 -94.05
C LEU A 226 -102.07 51.72 -92.76
N GLU A 227 -103.40 51.77 -92.83
CA GLU A 227 -104.26 51.89 -91.64
C GLU A 227 -104.14 50.66 -90.72
N ASN A 228 -104.13 49.44 -91.29
CA ASN A 228 -103.90 48.22 -90.52
C ASN A 228 -102.49 48.16 -89.91
N LYS A 229 -101.44 48.62 -90.63
CA LYS A 229 -100.09 48.72 -90.06
C LYS A 229 -100.04 49.75 -88.92
N ALA A 230 -100.70 50.89 -89.05
CA ALA A 230 -100.75 51.92 -88.01
C ALA A 230 -101.38 51.39 -86.71
N PHE A 231 -102.52 50.69 -86.80
CA PHE A 231 -103.14 50.03 -85.64
C PHE A 231 -102.22 48.96 -85.02
N THR A 232 -101.58 48.13 -85.85
CA THR A 232 -100.64 47.09 -85.39
C THR A 232 -99.43 47.70 -84.67
N ILE A 233 -98.89 48.82 -85.18
CA ILE A 233 -97.80 49.57 -84.54
C ILE A 233 -98.25 50.11 -83.18
N GLN A 234 -99.42 50.75 -83.09
CA GLN A 234 -99.94 51.27 -81.82
C GLN A 234 -100.13 50.17 -80.77
N GLN A 235 -100.57 48.97 -81.17
CA GLN A 235 -100.66 47.83 -80.25
C GLN A 235 -99.27 47.39 -79.75
N LEU A 236 -98.29 47.26 -80.65
CA LEU A 236 -96.91 46.91 -80.26
C LEU A 236 -96.24 47.98 -79.39
N GLU A 237 -96.54 49.27 -79.60
CA GLU A 237 -96.05 50.36 -78.76
C GLU A 237 -96.61 50.29 -77.33
N ASN A 238 -97.88 49.89 -77.17
CA ASN A 238 -98.48 49.63 -75.86
C ASN A 238 -97.84 48.41 -75.18
N ASP A 239 -97.72 47.29 -75.89
CA ASP A 239 -97.11 46.05 -75.36
C ASP A 239 -95.65 46.29 -74.93
N ILE A 240 -94.87 47.02 -75.74
CA ILE A 240 -93.50 47.43 -75.41
C ILE A 240 -93.48 48.34 -74.18
N SER A 241 -94.48 49.22 -74.00
CA SER A 241 -94.55 50.13 -72.86
C SER A 241 -94.91 49.40 -71.56
N GLU A 242 -95.83 48.44 -71.60
CA GLU A 242 -96.11 47.58 -70.44
C GLU A 242 -94.92 46.66 -70.10
N MET A 243 -94.27 46.07 -71.09
CA MET A 243 -93.07 45.26 -70.88
C MET A 243 -91.90 46.07 -70.29
N LYS A 244 -91.70 47.32 -70.71
CA LYS A 244 -90.75 48.25 -70.07
C LYS A 244 -91.10 48.49 -68.61
N ALA A 245 -92.36 48.85 -68.32
CA ALA A 245 -92.82 49.11 -66.95
C ALA A 245 -92.72 47.85 -66.06
N SER A 246 -92.93 46.65 -66.61
CA SER A 246 -92.76 45.38 -65.91
C SER A 246 -91.29 45.08 -65.61
N ASN A 247 -90.41 45.25 -66.60
CA ASN A 247 -88.97 45.05 -66.44
C ASN A 247 -88.38 46.04 -65.41
N GLU A 248 -88.79 47.32 -65.43
CA GLU A 248 -88.35 48.29 -64.43
C GLU A 248 -88.76 47.93 -63.00
N ARG A 249 -89.93 47.31 -62.79
CA ARG A 249 -90.34 46.81 -61.46
C ARG A 249 -89.42 45.68 -61.03
N LYS A 250 -89.13 44.73 -61.92
CA LYS A 250 -88.25 43.58 -61.61
C LYS A 250 -86.80 44.00 -61.37
N ILE A 251 -86.29 45.00 -62.10
CA ILE A 251 -84.98 45.61 -61.85
C ILE A 251 -84.95 46.21 -60.43
N ARG A 252 -85.94 47.04 -60.07
CA ARG A 252 -86.04 47.67 -58.74
C ARG A 252 -86.10 46.65 -57.60
N GLU A 253 -86.84 45.56 -57.77
CA GLU A 253 -86.92 44.46 -56.80
C GLU A 253 -85.56 43.75 -56.64
N LEU A 254 -84.89 43.40 -57.73
CA LEU A 254 -83.56 42.77 -57.71
C LEU A 254 -82.48 43.70 -57.12
N THR A 255 -82.54 45.00 -57.38
CA THR A 255 -81.65 45.98 -56.73
C THR A 255 -81.86 46.01 -55.21
N TYR A 256 -83.11 46.00 -54.74
CA TYR A 256 -83.42 45.99 -53.32
C TYR A 256 -82.93 44.72 -52.62
N ASP A 257 -83.15 43.55 -53.23
CA ASP A 257 -82.67 42.27 -52.70
C ASP A 257 -81.14 42.18 -52.68
N HIS A 258 -80.46 42.71 -53.70
CA HIS A 258 -79.00 42.82 -53.72
C HIS A 258 -78.50 43.76 -52.60
N GLU A 259 -79.06 44.95 -52.44
CA GLU A 259 -78.71 45.86 -51.34
C GLU A 259 -78.90 45.21 -49.95
N LEU A 260 -79.99 44.46 -49.77
CA LEU A 260 -80.27 43.77 -48.50
C LEU A 260 -79.28 42.62 -48.26
N SER A 261 -78.85 41.92 -49.32
CA SER A 261 -77.82 40.89 -49.28
C SER A 261 -76.44 41.49 -48.95
N GLU A 262 -76.03 42.56 -49.64
CA GLU A 262 -74.77 43.27 -49.39
C GLU A 262 -74.67 43.78 -47.95
N ARG A 263 -75.74 44.39 -47.42
CA ARG A 263 -75.78 44.83 -46.01
C ARG A 263 -75.60 43.66 -45.04
N ARG A 264 -76.21 42.50 -45.33
CA ARG A 264 -76.10 41.30 -44.48
C ARG A 264 -74.69 40.70 -44.54
N ILE A 265 -74.10 40.61 -45.73
CA ILE A 265 -72.72 40.14 -45.93
C ILE A 265 -71.75 41.09 -45.21
N LYS A 266 -71.94 42.41 -45.35
CA LYS A 266 -71.10 43.42 -44.68
C LYS A 266 -71.12 43.29 -43.16
N VAL A 267 -72.30 43.19 -42.53
CA VAL A 267 -72.42 43.01 -41.07
C VAL A 267 -71.78 41.71 -40.60
N ASN A 268 -71.93 40.61 -41.36
CA ASN A 268 -71.26 39.35 -41.05
C ASN A 268 -69.73 39.49 -41.13
N CYS A 269 -69.20 40.10 -42.20
CA CYS A 269 -67.77 40.35 -42.35
C CYS A 269 -67.21 41.27 -41.26
N GLU A 270 -67.95 42.30 -40.84
CA GLU A 270 -67.56 43.18 -39.72
C GLU A 270 -67.48 42.39 -38.40
N HIS A 271 -68.44 41.49 -38.14
CA HIS A 271 -68.43 40.61 -36.97
C HIS A 271 -67.27 39.58 -37.01
N ASP A 272 -67.02 38.95 -38.16
CA ASP A 272 -65.92 38.00 -38.33
C ASP A 272 -64.56 38.68 -38.17
N VAL A 273 -64.38 39.89 -38.73
CA VAL A 273 -63.17 40.71 -38.53
C VAL A 273 -62.99 41.06 -37.05
N GLN A 274 -64.05 41.44 -36.34
CA GLN A 274 -63.95 41.69 -34.89
C GLN A 274 -63.55 40.41 -34.13
N SER A 275 -64.18 39.28 -34.41
CA SER A 275 -63.86 37.99 -33.77
C SER A 275 -62.41 37.56 -34.04
N ILE A 276 -61.91 37.77 -35.25
CA ILE A 276 -60.50 37.52 -35.62
C ILE A 276 -59.56 38.48 -34.88
N ASN A 277 -59.92 39.75 -34.74
CA ASN A 277 -59.11 40.75 -34.04
C ASN A 277 -59.03 40.48 -32.52
N GLU A 278 -60.12 40.06 -31.89
CA GLU A 278 -60.15 39.64 -30.48
C GLU A 278 -59.28 38.40 -30.24
N LYS A 279 -59.36 37.39 -31.13
CA LYS A 279 -58.46 36.22 -31.12
C LYS A 279 -57.00 36.62 -31.34
N LEU A 280 -56.72 37.58 -32.22
CA LEU A 280 -55.39 38.10 -32.48
C LEU A 280 -54.81 38.82 -31.25
N GLU A 281 -55.60 39.65 -30.55
CA GLU A 281 -55.17 40.30 -29.31
C GLU A 281 -54.95 39.29 -28.17
N MET A 282 -55.78 38.24 -28.07
CA MET A 282 -55.52 37.14 -27.13
C MET A 282 -54.20 36.43 -27.45
N MET A 283 -53.94 36.10 -28.71
CA MET A 283 -52.68 35.48 -29.14
C MET A 283 -51.46 36.41 -28.95
N LYS A 284 -51.60 37.73 -29.16
CA LYS A 284 -50.55 38.72 -28.85
C LYS A 284 -50.23 38.73 -27.35
N LYS A 285 -51.25 38.75 -26.48
CA LYS A 285 -51.07 38.69 -25.02
C LYS A 285 -50.42 37.39 -24.55
N GLN A 286 -50.84 36.24 -25.10
CA GLN A 286 -50.19 34.96 -24.85
C GLN A 286 -48.74 34.92 -25.35
N SER A 287 -48.45 35.50 -26.54
CA SER A 287 -47.09 35.64 -27.06
C SER A 287 -46.22 36.56 -26.18
N GLY A 288 -46.80 37.63 -25.62
CA GLY A 288 -46.14 38.50 -24.64
C GLY A 288 -45.72 37.74 -23.39
N LEU A 289 -46.67 37.03 -22.76
CA LEU A 289 -46.43 36.17 -21.60
C LEU A 289 -45.35 35.10 -21.87
N LEU A 290 -45.38 34.46 -23.04
CA LEU A 290 -44.36 33.47 -23.42
C LEU A 290 -42.98 34.11 -23.63
N LYS A 291 -42.90 35.31 -24.24
CA LYS A 291 -41.65 36.07 -24.37
C LYS A 291 -41.08 36.49 -23.02
N GLU A 292 -41.94 36.91 -22.09
CA GLU A 292 -41.56 37.28 -20.73
C GLU A 292 -41.06 36.06 -19.93
N GLN A 293 -41.74 34.92 -20.04
CA GLN A 293 -41.26 33.65 -19.48
C GLN A 293 -39.90 33.22 -20.04
N ILE A 294 -39.69 33.35 -21.36
CA ILE A 294 -38.39 33.08 -21.99
C ILE A 294 -37.32 34.04 -21.47
N ALA A 295 -37.60 35.35 -21.43
CA ALA A 295 -36.64 36.34 -20.94
C ALA A 295 -36.24 36.13 -19.47
N ASN A 296 -37.20 35.70 -18.63
CA ASN A 296 -36.95 35.36 -17.23
C ASN A 296 -36.12 34.06 -17.09
N LEU A 297 -36.41 33.02 -17.88
CA LEU A 297 -35.59 31.79 -17.92
C LEU A 297 -34.18 32.06 -18.44
N GLU A 298 -34.02 32.83 -19.50
CA GLU A 298 -32.70 33.27 -19.97
C GLU A 298 -31.95 34.07 -18.92
N LYS A 299 -32.64 34.94 -18.17
CA LYS A 299 -32.02 35.68 -17.07
C LYS A 299 -31.54 34.73 -15.98
N GLN A 300 -32.38 33.78 -15.56
CA GLN A 300 -31.99 32.76 -14.59
C GLN A 300 -30.77 31.96 -15.06
N TYR A 301 -30.73 31.53 -16.33
CA TYR A 301 -29.56 30.84 -16.87
C TYR A 301 -28.30 31.72 -16.94
N ARG A 302 -28.43 33.03 -17.24
CA ARG A 302 -27.32 33.98 -17.16
C ARG A 302 -26.81 34.13 -15.72
N ASP A 303 -27.72 34.27 -14.75
CA ASP A 303 -27.38 34.42 -13.33
C ASP A 303 -26.76 33.13 -12.75
N ASP A 304 -27.22 31.94 -13.17
CA ASP A 304 -26.61 30.65 -12.84
C ASP A 304 -25.21 30.51 -13.47
N ILE A 305 -25.02 30.88 -14.75
CA ILE A 305 -23.71 30.88 -15.42
C ILE A 305 -22.75 31.80 -14.68
N ASN A 306 -23.15 33.03 -14.37
CA ASN A 306 -22.34 33.99 -13.61
C ASN A 306 -21.89 33.42 -12.24
N GLN A 307 -22.78 32.70 -11.54
CA GLN A 307 -22.42 32.01 -10.29
C GLN A 307 -21.43 30.86 -10.51
N LYS A 308 -21.59 30.05 -11.57
CA LYS A 308 -20.63 28.97 -11.88
C LYS A 308 -19.28 29.52 -12.33
N GLU A 309 -19.25 30.63 -13.08
CA GLU A 309 -18.02 31.31 -13.46
C GLU A 309 -17.30 31.92 -12.26
N SER A 310 -18.02 32.58 -11.35
CA SER A 310 -17.47 33.07 -10.08
C SER A 310 -16.87 31.92 -9.25
N ALA A 311 -17.59 30.82 -9.07
CA ALA A 311 -17.10 29.64 -8.35
C ALA A 311 -15.88 29.00 -9.04
N MET A 312 -15.90 28.88 -10.37
CA MET A 312 -14.77 28.40 -11.16
C MET A 312 -13.55 29.30 -11.03
N ASN A 313 -13.73 30.63 -11.02
CA ASN A 313 -12.62 31.57 -10.89
C ASN A 313 -12.03 31.55 -9.47
N ASN A 314 -12.86 31.44 -8.43
CA ASN A 314 -12.37 31.22 -7.05
C ASN A 314 -11.59 29.91 -6.92
N LEU A 315 -12.03 28.84 -7.59
CA LEU A 315 -11.28 27.57 -7.64
C LEU A 315 -9.96 27.70 -8.42
N LYS A 316 -9.93 28.44 -9.53
CA LYS A 316 -8.69 28.73 -10.28
C LYS A 316 -7.70 29.54 -9.45
N SER A 317 -8.15 30.58 -8.74
CA SER A 317 -7.29 31.36 -7.82
C SER A 317 -6.71 30.47 -6.72
N ARG A 318 -7.53 29.63 -6.09
CA ARG A 318 -7.07 28.71 -5.04
C ARG A 318 -6.17 27.59 -5.55
N LEU A 319 -6.34 27.14 -6.80
CA LEU A 319 -5.40 26.24 -7.47
C LEU A 319 -4.07 26.94 -7.75
N PHE A 320 -4.09 28.18 -8.26
CA PHE A 320 -2.88 28.96 -8.51
C PHE A 320 -2.10 29.29 -7.21
N GLU A 321 -2.80 29.56 -6.11
CA GLU A 321 -2.21 29.68 -4.77
C GLU A 321 -1.54 28.36 -4.35
N MET A 322 -2.23 27.23 -4.50
CA MET A 322 -1.68 25.90 -4.17
C MET A 322 -0.50 25.49 -5.07
N GLU A 323 -0.53 25.82 -6.37
CA GLU A 323 0.58 25.60 -7.30
C GLU A 323 1.79 26.46 -6.95
N LYS A 324 1.58 27.73 -6.58
CA LYS A 324 2.62 28.63 -6.07
C LYS A 324 3.24 28.09 -4.79
N ASP A 325 2.43 27.69 -3.82
CA ASP A 325 2.92 27.21 -2.53
C ASP A 325 3.65 25.86 -2.69
N TYR A 326 3.15 24.95 -3.53
CA TYR A 326 3.87 23.73 -3.91
C TYR A 326 5.19 24.02 -4.66
N ALA A 327 5.23 25.04 -5.52
CA ALA A 327 6.47 25.48 -6.17
C ALA A 327 7.47 26.06 -5.17
N GLN A 328 7.00 26.79 -4.14
CA GLN A 328 7.82 27.33 -3.06
C GLN A 328 8.36 26.22 -2.14
N ASP A 329 7.53 25.25 -1.72
CA ASP A 329 8.00 24.07 -0.99
C ASP A 329 9.02 23.28 -1.81
N ARG A 330 8.77 23.08 -3.12
CA ARG A 330 9.71 22.41 -4.02
C ARG A 330 11.01 23.19 -4.22
N HIS A 331 11.00 24.52 -4.03
CA HIS A 331 12.22 25.34 -3.97
C HIS A 331 12.99 25.09 -2.67
N LEU A 332 12.30 25.20 -1.52
CA LEU A 332 12.90 24.95 -0.19
C LEU A 332 13.49 23.55 -0.05
N TRP A 333 12.82 22.52 -0.61
CA TRP A 333 13.35 21.16 -0.64
C TRP A 333 14.59 21.01 -1.53
N LYS A 334 14.67 21.73 -2.66
CA LYS A 334 15.89 21.79 -3.49
C LYS A 334 17.02 22.54 -2.81
N GLU A 335 16.75 23.67 -2.15
CA GLU A 335 17.76 24.40 -1.39
C GLU A 335 18.33 23.54 -0.26
N LYS A 336 17.45 22.80 0.44
CA LYS A 336 17.85 21.82 1.46
C LYS A 336 18.63 20.65 0.88
N GLN A 337 18.27 20.14 -0.29
CA GLN A 337 19.03 19.11 -0.99
C GLN A 337 20.44 19.63 -1.36
N ASN A 338 20.52 20.78 -2.03
CA ASN A 338 21.77 21.42 -2.43
C ASN A 338 22.67 21.70 -1.22
N ALA A 339 22.12 22.15 -0.09
CA ALA A 339 22.88 22.38 1.14
C ALA A 339 23.42 21.07 1.76
N LEU A 340 22.69 19.97 1.65
CA LEU A 340 23.17 18.64 2.08
C LEU A 340 24.21 18.06 1.11
N GLU A 341 24.06 18.31 -0.20
CA GLU A 341 25.05 17.93 -1.21
C GLU A 341 26.35 18.72 -1.02
N VAL A 342 26.30 20.04 -0.82
CA VAL A 342 27.47 20.88 -0.48
C VAL A 342 28.13 20.43 0.82
N GLY A 343 27.36 20.20 1.89
CA GLY A 343 27.91 19.72 3.17
C GLY A 343 28.53 18.32 3.09
N LEU A 344 28.01 17.45 2.22
CA LEU A 344 28.63 16.15 1.92
C LEU A 344 29.93 16.32 1.14
N ASP A 345 29.95 17.22 0.16
CA ASP A 345 31.13 17.58 -0.63
C ASP A 345 32.25 18.19 0.24
N GLU A 346 31.88 19.04 1.20
CA GLU A 346 32.78 19.64 2.19
C GLU A 346 33.33 18.57 3.14
N ALA A 347 32.49 17.70 3.69
CA ALA A 347 32.93 16.57 4.52
C ALA A 347 33.85 15.59 3.77
N GLN A 348 33.60 15.36 2.47
CA GLN A 348 34.50 14.57 1.61
C GLN A 348 35.85 15.27 1.38
N LYS A 349 35.85 16.60 1.18
CA LYS A 349 37.09 17.40 1.05
C LYS A 349 37.89 17.38 2.35
N GLU A 350 37.26 17.55 3.51
CA GLU A 350 37.92 17.43 4.81
C GLU A 350 38.48 16.02 5.06
N ALA A 351 37.73 14.97 4.71
CA ALA A 351 38.21 13.59 4.81
C ALA A 351 39.42 13.32 3.88
N ALA A 352 39.38 13.85 2.66
CA ALA A 352 40.50 13.76 1.71
C ALA A 352 41.73 14.56 2.17
N LEU A 353 41.55 15.75 2.72
CA LEU A 353 42.63 16.54 3.33
C LEU A 353 43.23 15.81 4.54
N SER A 354 42.41 15.29 5.45
CA SER A 354 42.88 14.49 6.60
C SER A 354 43.61 13.22 6.15
N SER A 355 43.21 12.61 5.03
CA SER A 355 43.91 11.47 4.42
C SER A 355 45.26 11.88 3.82
N ASN A 356 45.32 13.04 3.16
CA ASN A 356 46.56 13.60 2.63
C ASN A 356 47.53 14.02 3.75
N ASP A 357 47.05 14.62 4.84
CA ASP A 357 47.88 14.94 6.01
C ASP A 357 48.45 13.67 6.67
N LYS A 358 47.67 12.59 6.74
CA LYS A 358 48.16 11.26 7.19
C LYS A 358 49.19 10.67 6.23
N MET A 359 48.99 10.81 4.92
CA MET A 359 49.97 10.39 3.93
C MET A 359 51.25 11.24 4.00
N ASP A 360 51.17 12.55 4.17
CA ASP A 360 52.32 13.45 4.18
C ASP A 360 53.07 13.43 5.52
N THR A 361 52.40 13.14 6.63
CA THR A 361 53.07 12.77 7.89
C THR A 361 53.74 11.41 7.79
N ALA A 362 53.15 10.42 7.11
CA ALA A 362 53.82 9.15 6.82
C ALA A 362 55.03 9.32 5.88
N LYS A 363 54.95 10.17 4.84
CA LYS A 363 56.10 10.54 3.99
C LYS A 363 57.19 11.23 4.81
N LYS A 364 56.84 12.21 5.65
CA LYS A 364 57.80 12.89 6.54
C LYS A 364 58.47 11.91 7.50
N TYR A 365 57.72 10.94 8.03
CA TYR A 365 58.28 9.86 8.86
C TYR A 365 59.24 8.98 8.06
N SER A 366 58.86 8.52 6.86
CA SER A 366 59.71 7.71 5.99
C SER A 366 60.98 8.45 5.53
N VAL A 367 60.91 9.75 5.26
CA VAL A 367 62.08 10.59 4.97
C VAL A 367 62.95 10.79 6.22
N LEU A 368 62.34 10.95 7.41
CA LEU A 368 63.10 11.03 8.67
C LEU A 368 63.79 9.70 8.99
N GLU A 369 63.17 8.57 8.67
CA GLU A 369 63.74 7.23 8.82
C GLU A 369 64.84 6.95 7.78
N SER A 370 64.68 7.41 6.54
CA SER A 370 65.75 7.38 5.52
C SER A 370 66.94 8.24 5.97
N THR A 371 66.71 9.51 6.31
CA THR A 371 67.77 10.43 6.76
C THR A 371 68.43 9.99 8.07
N TYR A 372 67.71 9.33 8.98
CA TYR A 372 68.31 8.68 10.16
C TYR A 372 69.24 7.53 9.78
N ASN A 373 68.84 6.66 8.84
CA ASN A 373 69.69 5.57 8.34
C ASN A 373 70.87 6.09 7.47
N GLU A 374 70.67 7.17 6.72
CA GLU A 374 71.71 7.88 5.98
C GLU A 374 72.71 8.52 6.94
N MET A 375 72.26 9.23 7.99
CA MET A 375 73.13 9.75 9.05
C MET A 375 73.88 8.64 9.79
N LYS A 376 73.22 7.51 10.07
CA LYS A 376 73.84 6.33 10.70
C LYS A 376 74.93 5.72 9.81
N THR A 377 74.68 5.57 8.51
CA THR A 377 75.71 5.08 7.57
C THR A 377 76.76 6.14 7.22
N ALA A 378 76.44 7.44 7.36
CA ALA A 378 77.38 8.54 7.22
C ALA A 378 78.29 8.64 8.44
N LEU A 379 77.79 8.35 9.64
CA LEU A 379 78.58 8.21 10.86
C LEU A 379 79.61 7.08 10.69
N THR A 380 79.17 5.87 10.30
CA THR A 380 80.11 4.76 10.05
C THR A 380 81.09 5.04 8.90
N ARG A 381 80.68 5.83 7.89
CA ARG A 381 81.60 6.30 6.84
C ARG A 381 82.61 7.31 7.37
N MET A 382 82.19 8.28 8.19
CA MET A 382 83.09 9.24 8.84
C MET A 382 84.00 8.59 9.87
N GLU A 383 83.59 7.51 10.55
CA GLU A 383 84.47 6.70 11.40
C GLU A 383 85.59 6.06 10.55
N CYS A 384 85.24 5.42 9.42
CA CYS A 384 86.24 4.89 8.47
C CYS A 384 87.06 5.98 7.76
N GLU A 385 86.48 7.16 7.50
CA GLU A 385 87.13 8.26 6.80
C GLU A 385 88.03 9.08 7.74
N ILE A 386 87.73 9.17 9.04
CA ILE A 386 88.68 9.63 10.07
C ILE A 386 89.87 8.66 10.15
N GLU A 387 89.63 7.35 10.12
CA GLU A 387 90.70 6.36 10.00
C GLU A 387 91.55 6.55 8.72
N HIS A 388 90.91 6.90 7.59
CA HIS A 388 91.60 7.13 6.33
C HIS A 388 92.38 8.46 6.32
N LEU A 389 91.76 9.57 6.73
CA LEU A 389 92.38 10.89 6.81
C LEU A 389 93.49 10.94 7.87
N THR A 390 93.43 10.13 8.92
CA THR A 390 94.56 9.97 9.85
C THR A 390 95.76 9.28 9.20
N LYS A 391 95.53 8.43 8.18
CA LYS A 391 96.58 7.80 7.36
C LYS A 391 97.05 8.71 6.21
N GLU A 392 96.15 9.48 5.59
CA GLU A 392 96.45 10.32 4.42
C GLU A 392 96.96 11.73 4.77
N ASN A 393 96.55 12.35 5.89
CA ASN A 393 97.18 13.59 6.37
C ASN A 393 98.68 13.39 6.61
N LYS A 394 99.06 12.24 7.17
CA LYS A 394 100.45 11.82 7.35
C LYS A 394 101.20 11.71 6.00
N ARG A 395 100.50 11.49 4.89
CA ARG A 395 101.05 11.37 3.53
C ARG A 395 101.01 12.70 2.76
N LEU A 396 100.12 13.63 3.14
CA LEU A 396 100.03 14.97 2.58
C LEU A 396 101.05 15.94 3.21
N THR A 397 101.37 15.80 4.51
CA THR A 397 102.52 16.51 5.11
C THR A 397 103.83 16.18 4.39
N ASP A 398 103.96 14.95 3.88
CA ASP A 398 105.11 14.49 3.10
C ASP A 398 105.11 15.01 1.65
N SER A 399 104.05 15.70 1.19
CA SER A 399 103.88 16.13 -0.21
C SER A 399 103.58 17.63 -0.40
N GLU A 400 102.98 18.32 0.56
CA GLU A 400 102.73 19.78 0.49
C GLU A 400 104.06 20.55 0.47
N THR A 401 105.02 20.05 1.24
CA THR A 401 106.44 20.44 1.25
C THR A 401 107.10 20.42 -0.13
N ALA A 402 106.62 19.58 -1.07
CA ALA A 402 107.18 19.42 -2.42
C ALA A 402 106.43 20.21 -3.52
N LEU A 403 105.27 20.82 -3.23
CA LEU A 403 104.47 21.55 -4.23
C LEU A 403 104.50 23.07 -4.08
N GLN A 404 104.80 23.59 -2.90
CA GLN A 404 105.01 25.03 -2.68
C GLN A 404 106.17 25.59 -3.54
N GLU A 405 107.17 24.76 -3.86
CA GLU A 405 108.25 25.10 -4.80
C GLU A 405 107.74 25.37 -6.23
N LYS A 406 106.63 24.74 -6.62
CA LYS A 406 106.15 24.73 -8.01
C LYS A 406 105.24 25.92 -8.33
N ALA A 407 104.37 26.31 -7.40
CA ALA A 407 103.36 27.37 -7.61
C ALA A 407 103.99 28.74 -7.96
N ASN A 408 105.12 29.07 -7.35
CA ASN A 408 105.88 30.31 -7.57
C ASN A 408 106.33 30.53 -9.03
N ASN A 409 106.33 29.49 -9.86
CA ASN A 409 106.78 29.58 -11.26
C ASN A 409 105.68 30.02 -12.24
N LEU A 410 104.39 29.83 -11.93
CA LEU A 410 103.30 29.99 -12.91
C LEU A 410 102.61 31.36 -12.91
N PHE A 411 102.71 32.16 -11.84
CA PHE A 411 102.16 33.52 -11.81
C PHE A 411 102.64 34.38 -13.00
N ARG A 412 103.90 34.19 -13.42
CA ARG A 412 104.55 34.83 -14.58
C ARG A 412 103.89 34.59 -15.94
N GLN A 413 102.96 33.63 -16.05
CA GLN A 413 102.42 33.23 -17.36
C GLN A 413 101.07 33.91 -17.68
N ASN A 414 100.35 34.42 -16.68
CA ASN A 414 98.95 34.82 -16.87
C ASN A 414 98.75 36.30 -17.23
N GLU A 415 99.73 37.17 -16.94
CA GLU A 415 99.76 38.57 -17.39
C GLU A 415 99.66 38.66 -18.94
N LYS A 416 100.22 37.66 -19.63
CA LYS A 416 100.37 37.59 -21.07
C LYS A 416 99.09 37.28 -21.87
N LYS A 417 97.93 37.21 -21.22
CA LYS A 417 96.60 37.06 -21.87
C LYS A 417 95.72 38.30 -21.77
N GLN A 418 96.18 39.34 -21.07
CA GLN A 418 95.45 40.59 -20.94
C GLN A 418 95.48 41.41 -22.25
N GLU A 419 96.46 41.15 -23.12
CA GLU A 419 96.69 41.85 -24.39
C GLU A 419 95.68 41.45 -25.49
N ASP A 420 95.22 40.19 -25.53
CA ASP A 420 94.33 39.63 -26.59
C ASP A 420 92.91 40.27 -26.64
N LEU A 421 92.53 41.07 -25.64
CA LEU A 421 91.14 41.54 -25.47
C LEU A 421 90.81 42.89 -26.12
N ASP A 422 91.78 43.69 -26.51
CA ASP A 422 91.52 45.05 -27.04
C ASP A 422 91.18 45.09 -28.54
N ASP A 423 91.70 44.16 -29.36
CA ASP A 423 91.49 44.13 -30.82
C ASP A 423 90.00 43.98 -31.22
N LEU A 424 89.23 43.18 -30.47
CA LEU A 424 87.82 42.89 -30.76
C LEU A 424 86.90 44.13 -30.71
N ARG A 425 87.39 45.28 -30.21
CA ARG A 425 86.62 46.54 -30.15
C ARG A 425 86.60 47.32 -31.48
N GLY A 426 87.40 46.92 -32.47
CA GLY A 426 87.56 47.66 -33.73
C GLY A 426 86.40 47.57 -34.72
N GLU A 427 85.66 46.46 -34.76
CA GLU A 427 84.78 46.14 -35.89
C GLU A 427 83.39 46.82 -35.85
N LEU A 428 82.88 47.10 -34.64
CA LEU A 428 81.50 47.51 -34.40
C LEU A 428 81.09 48.83 -35.09
N LYS A 429 82.05 49.71 -35.41
CA LYS A 429 81.80 51.09 -35.91
C LYS A 429 81.37 51.21 -37.37
N ARG A 430 81.30 50.11 -38.15
CA ARG A 430 81.03 50.20 -39.61
C ARG A 430 79.55 50.09 -39.99
N SER A 431 78.67 49.57 -39.11
CA SER A 431 77.31 49.17 -39.49
C SER A 431 76.25 50.29 -39.48
N GLU A 432 76.53 51.48 -38.98
CA GLU A 432 75.50 52.54 -38.77
C GLU A 432 75.28 53.49 -39.97
N LYS A 433 76.09 53.41 -41.03
CA LYS A 433 76.17 54.50 -42.02
C LYS A 433 75.11 54.46 -43.13
N ASP A 434 74.82 53.29 -43.68
CA ASP A 434 74.29 53.19 -45.05
C ASP A 434 72.75 53.27 -45.17
N ALA A 435 72.03 53.46 -44.06
CA ALA A 435 70.57 53.35 -43.99
C ALA A 435 69.77 54.65 -44.21
N LYS A 436 70.39 55.80 -44.54
CA LYS A 436 69.76 57.14 -44.39
C LYS A 436 69.43 57.95 -45.65
N ASP A 437 69.97 57.63 -46.83
CA ASP A 437 69.95 58.57 -47.97
C ASP A 437 68.90 58.30 -49.09
N ALA A 438 68.23 57.15 -49.10
CA ALA A 438 67.47 56.68 -50.28
C ALA A 438 66.11 57.34 -50.58
N TYR A 439 65.56 58.19 -49.69
CA TYR A 439 64.09 58.43 -49.62
C TYR A 439 63.56 59.82 -50.04
N ARG A 440 64.37 60.71 -50.65
CA ARG A 440 64.06 62.17 -50.63
C ARG A 440 63.82 62.90 -51.98
N ASN A 441 63.90 62.28 -53.17
CA ASN A 441 64.31 63.05 -54.37
C ASN A 441 63.58 62.84 -55.73
N ALA A 442 62.25 62.62 -55.79
CA ALA A 442 61.54 62.42 -57.09
C ALA A 442 60.07 62.89 -57.12
N MET A 443 59.79 64.21 -57.15
CA MET A 443 58.40 64.71 -57.22
C MET A 443 58.21 66.18 -57.75
N SER A 444 58.67 66.52 -58.97
CA SER A 444 58.33 67.81 -59.62
C SER A 444 58.70 67.92 -61.11
N THR A 445 57.71 68.07 -62.04
CA THR A 445 57.68 68.94 -63.26
C THR A 445 56.46 68.61 -64.17
N LEU A 446 55.96 69.58 -64.96
CA LEU A 446 54.68 69.55 -65.72
C LEU A 446 54.71 70.42 -67.03
N ASP A 447 53.81 70.15 -68.00
CA ASP A 447 53.18 71.01 -69.08
C ASP A 447 53.89 71.52 -70.40
N ARG A 448 53.13 71.57 -71.55
CA ARG A 448 53.01 72.62 -72.67
C ARG A 448 52.83 72.14 -74.18
N GLU A 449 52.25 72.96 -75.12
CA GLU A 449 51.84 72.64 -76.54
C GLU A 449 51.96 73.77 -77.68
N LYS A 450 51.82 73.41 -79.03
CA LYS A 450 51.22 74.09 -80.30
C LYS A 450 51.84 75.22 -81.27
N TYR A 451 51.57 75.14 -82.64
CA TYR A 451 51.42 76.16 -83.81
C TYR A 451 52.42 76.43 -85.05
N GLU A 452 51.89 76.77 -86.31
CA GLU A 452 52.30 77.84 -87.37
C GLU A 452 52.37 77.60 -88.97
N HIS A 453 52.12 78.65 -89.84
CA HIS A 453 52.65 79.04 -91.25
C HIS A 453 51.87 78.92 -92.67
N THR A 454 51.94 79.94 -93.63
CA THR A 454 51.36 79.99 -95.07
C THR A 454 51.74 81.19 -96.07
N ASN A 455 51.61 81.10 -97.45
CA ASN A 455 51.11 82.11 -98.53
C ASN A 455 51.84 82.29 -99.96
N GLU A 456 51.24 82.91 -101.04
CA GLU A 456 51.77 83.12 -102.49
C GLU A 456 51.17 84.33 -103.38
N THR A 457 51.30 84.40 -104.76
CA THR A 457 51.23 85.64 -105.68
C THR A 457 50.51 85.56 -107.11
N ILE A 458 50.53 86.64 -108.00
CA ILE A 458 49.64 86.87 -109.24
C ILE A 458 50.21 87.82 -110.40
N ARG A 459 49.92 87.63 -111.76
CA ARG A 459 49.89 88.68 -112.88
C ARG A 459 49.47 88.25 -114.37
N LYS A 460 48.85 89.12 -115.25
CA LYS A 460 48.75 89.10 -116.79
C LYS A 460 47.73 90.13 -117.45
N LEU A 461 47.74 90.45 -118.79
CA LEU A 461 46.64 91.25 -119.49
C LEU A 461 46.34 91.22 -121.07
N GLU A 462 47.25 91.54 -122.03
CA GLU A 462 47.10 92.73 -122.95
C GLU A 462 46.35 92.79 -124.35
N ALA A 463 46.59 91.99 -125.43
CA ALA A 463 46.42 92.40 -126.87
C ALA A 463 44.99 92.35 -127.54
N GLN A 464 44.34 93.51 -127.85
CA GLN A 464 42.84 93.53 -127.90
C GLN A 464 42.03 94.26 -129.02
N VAL A 465 42.55 95.18 -129.85
CA VAL A 465 41.66 96.19 -130.53
C VAL A 465 41.11 95.86 -131.94
N GLU A 466 41.91 95.50 -132.96
CA GLU A 466 41.35 95.27 -134.32
C GLU A 466 40.43 94.03 -134.40
N VAL A 467 40.58 93.14 -133.42
CA VAL A 467 39.66 92.07 -133.04
C VAL A 467 38.20 92.55 -132.87
N LEU A 468 37.95 93.83 -132.55
CA LEU A 468 36.63 94.36 -132.19
C LEU A 468 35.66 94.55 -133.37
N THR A 469 36.13 94.90 -134.57
CA THR A 469 35.21 95.13 -135.71
C THR A 469 34.73 93.81 -136.32
N LYS A 470 35.60 92.80 -136.43
CA LYS A 470 35.21 91.44 -136.84
C LYS A 470 34.32 90.78 -135.78
N LYS A 471 34.60 91.03 -134.50
CA LYS A 471 33.68 90.68 -133.40
C LYS A 471 32.28 91.26 -133.58
N LEU A 472 32.08 92.42 -134.21
CA LEU A 472 30.75 93.05 -134.25
C LEU A 472 29.74 92.26 -135.10
N SER A 473 30.13 91.84 -136.31
CA SER A 473 29.29 90.98 -137.16
C SER A 473 29.19 89.56 -136.62
N GLU A 474 30.24 89.05 -135.97
CA GLU A 474 30.19 87.79 -135.21
C GLU A 474 29.24 87.89 -134.01
N THR A 475 29.17 89.02 -133.30
CA THR A 475 28.21 89.25 -132.22
C THR A 475 26.78 89.42 -132.71
N GLN A 476 26.54 89.85 -133.96
CA GLN A 476 25.19 89.88 -134.53
C GLN A 476 24.66 88.45 -134.72
N VAL A 477 25.41 87.59 -135.42
CA VAL A 477 25.02 86.19 -135.63
C VAL A 477 24.99 85.41 -134.29
N SER A 478 25.93 85.70 -133.39
CA SER A 478 25.92 85.16 -132.03
C SER A 478 24.71 85.64 -131.21
N TYR A 479 24.29 86.91 -131.34
CA TYR A 479 23.09 87.43 -130.67
C TYR A 479 21.82 86.72 -131.16
N GLU A 480 21.67 86.54 -132.47
CA GLU A 480 20.57 85.73 -133.03
C GLU A 480 20.61 84.26 -132.55
N GLN A 481 21.80 83.64 -132.41
CA GLN A 481 21.94 82.31 -131.80
C GLN A 481 21.62 82.28 -130.30
N VAL A 482 22.11 83.25 -129.53
CA VAL A 482 21.85 83.39 -128.09
C VAL A 482 20.38 83.66 -127.83
N LYS A 483 19.69 84.39 -128.71
CA LYS A 483 18.24 84.62 -128.67
C LYS A 483 17.44 83.35 -128.97
N MET A 484 17.89 82.52 -129.92
CA MET A 484 17.34 81.18 -130.14
C MET A 484 17.54 80.28 -128.91
N GLN A 485 18.75 80.25 -128.33
CA GLN A 485 19.07 79.51 -127.12
C GLN A 485 18.30 80.02 -125.89
N TYR A 486 18.07 81.33 -125.79
CA TYR A 486 17.24 81.93 -124.75
C TYR A 486 15.79 81.45 -124.88
N ASN A 487 15.21 81.46 -126.08
CA ASN A 487 13.84 81.00 -126.30
C ASN A 487 13.66 79.51 -125.97
N THR A 488 14.61 78.64 -126.33
CA THR A 488 14.56 77.22 -125.90
C THR A 488 14.81 77.03 -124.41
N SER A 489 15.65 77.87 -123.80
CA SER A 489 15.84 77.91 -122.33
C SER A 489 14.59 78.43 -121.60
N GLU A 490 13.84 79.35 -122.20
CA GLU A 490 12.59 79.87 -121.63
C GLU A 490 11.45 78.85 -121.73
N SER A 491 11.40 78.07 -122.83
CA SER A 491 10.48 76.94 -122.97
C SER A 491 10.79 75.87 -121.93
N THR A 492 12.04 75.40 -121.84
CA THR A 492 12.42 74.39 -120.83
C THR A 492 12.27 74.92 -119.40
N ARG A 493 12.42 76.22 -119.15
CA ARG A 493 12.07 76.84 -117.85
C ARG A 493 10.57 76.74 -117.55
N LYS A 494 9.69 76.93 -118.54
CA LYS A 494 8.23 76.77 -118.39
C LYS A 494 7.88 75.29 -118.14
N ASP A 495 8.45 74.37 -118.90
CA ASP A 495 8.27 72.91 -118.73
C ASP A 495 8.79 72.40 -117.38
N ASN A 496 9.87 72.99 -116.86
CA ASN A 496 10.38 72.67 -115.53
C ASN A 496 9.52 73.32 -114.42
N SER A 497 8.92 74.49 -114.68
CA SER A 497 7.99 75.14 -113.75
C SER A 497 6.67 74.38 -113.59
N SER A 498 6.15 73.76 -114.65
CA SER A 498 4.96 72.89 -114.52
C SER A 498 5.28 71.61 -113.75
N LYS A 499 6.38 70.92 -114.10
CA LYS A 499 6.86 69.73 -113.37
C LYS A 499 7.14 70.01 -111.89
N LEU A 500 7.66 71.20 -111.56
CA LEU A 500 7.91 71.59 -110.17
C LEU A 500 6.60 71.77 -109.40
N SER A 501 5.57 72.38 -110.02
CA SER A 501 4.23 72.48 -109.44
C SER A 501 3.53 71.11 -109.29
N GLU A 502 3.72 70.20 -110.25
CA GLU A 502 3.25 68.81 -110.15
C GLU A 502 3.93 68.06 -108.99
N LEU A 503 5.24 68.23 -108.80
CA LEU A 503 5.99 67.66 -107.69
C LEU A 503 5.59 68.26 -106.34
N GLU A 504 5.32 69.57 -106.26
CA GLU A 504 4.81 70.22 -105.05
C GLU A 504 3.42 69.67 -104.67
N SER A 505 2.53 69.47 -105.64
CA SER A 505 1.23 68.81 -105.44
C SER A 505 1.39 67.38 -104.92
N LEU A 506 2.31 66.60 -105.51
CA LEU A 506 2.63 65.25 -105.05
C LEU A 506 3.18 65.23 -103.60
N ILE A 507 4.04 66.19 -103.26
CA ILE A 507 4.59 66.34 -101.90
C ILE A 507 3.49 66.67 -100.88
N ILE A 508 2.47 67.46 -101.26
CA ILE A 508 1.31 67.73 -100.40
C ILE A 508 0.49 66.45 -100.18
N GLN A 509 0.25 65.65 -101.22
CA GLN A 509 -0.45 64.37 -101.11
C GLN A 509 0.31 63.37 -100.22
N PHE A 510 1.62 63.22 -100.43
CA PHE A 510 2.46 62.35 -99.58
C PHE A 510 2.56 62.82 -98.12
N LYS A 511 2.49 64.13 -97.86
CA LYS A 511 2.40 64.65 -96.48
C LYS A 511 1.09 64.27 -95.81
N ALA A 512 -0.04 64.47 -96.49
CA ALA A 512 -1.36 64.09 -95.97
C ALA A 512 -1.47 62.58 -95.71
N GLU A 513 -0.92 61.74 -96.60
CA GLU A 513 -0.90 60.28 -96.40
C GLU A 513 0.05 59.85 -95.27
N ASN A 514 1.22 60.48 -95.12
CA ASN A 514 2.08 60.26 -93.96
C ASN A 514 1.41 60.66 -92.64
N GLU A 515 0.66 61.77 -92.62
CA GLU A 515 -0.11 62.21 -91.45
C GLU A 515 -1.25 61.24 -91.12
N ARG A 516 -1.96 60.74 -92.14
CA ARG A 516 -2.97 59.67 -92.00
C ARG A 516 -2.35 58.38 -91.43
N LEU A 517 -1.25 57.92 -92.00
CA LEU A 517 -0.52 56.73 -91.52
C LEU A 517 0.07 56.91 -90.12
N THR A 518 0.51 58.12 -89.77
CA THR A 518 1.00 58.42 -88.41
C THR A 518 -0.13 58.28 -87.39
N ASN A 519 -1.31 58.85 -87.69
CA ASN A 519 -2.49 58.71 -86.83
C ASN A 519 -2.96 57.25 -86.72
N GLU A 520 -2.95 56.50 -87.82
CA GLU A 520 -3.29 55.06 -87.83
C GLU A 520 -2.32 54.23 -86.96
N ASN A 521 -1.02 54.51 -87.02
CA ASN A 521 -0.01 53.88 -86.16
C ASN A 521 -0.18 54.27 -84.68
N VAL A 522 -0.59 55.51 -84.37
CA VAL A 522 -0.92 55.91 -82.99
C VAL A 522 -2.13 55.14 -82.47
N THR A 523 -3.21 55.01 -83.24
CA THR A 523 -4.38 54.20 -82.82
C THR A 523 -4.03 52.73 -82.63
N LEU A 524 -3.18 52.15 -83.49
CA LEU A 524 -2.67 50.78 -83.33
C LEU A 524 -1.80 50.64 -82.08
N ALA A 525 -1.00 51.65 -81.71
CA ALA A 525 -0.20 51.63 -80.49
C ALA A 525 -1.06 51.70 -79.22
N ASP A 526 -2.12 52.51 -79.21
CA ASP A 526 -3.08 52.57 -78.10
C ASP A 526 -3.89 51.27 -77.95
N ASP A 527 -4.32 50.65 -79.05
CA ASP A 527 -4.95 49.31 -79.02
C ASP A 527 -3.96 48.24 -78.54
N PHE A 528 -2.70 48.23 -79.00
CA PHE A 528 -1.67 47.31 -78.49
C PHE A 528 -1.43 47.48 -76.99
N LYS A 529 -1.39 48.73 -76.49
CA LYS A 529 -1.26 49.04 -75.07
C LYS A 529 -2.45 48.49 -74.29
N ARG A 530 -3.68 48.75 -74.76
CA ARG A 530 -4.92 48.23 -74.17
C ARG A 530 -4.95 46.70 -74.12
N PHE A 531 -4.57 46.02 -75.20
CA PHE A 531 -4.46 44.55 -75.21
C PHE A 531 -3.37 44.03 -74.25
N SER A 532 -2.29 44.77 -74.02
CA SER A 532 -1.30 44.43 -73.00
C SER A 532 -1.85 44.58 -71.58
N GLU A 533 -2.57 45.67 -71.30
CA GLU A 533 -3.23 45.90 -69.99
C GLU A 533 -4.30 44.83 -69.71
N GLU A 534 -5.09 44.45 -70.71
CA GLU A 534 -6.10 43.38 -70.63
C GLU A 534 -5.48 41.99 -70.44
N LYS A 535 -4.40 41.68 -71.17
CA LYS A 535 -3.59 40.47 -70.96
C LYS A 535 -3.03 40.39 -69.54
N ASP A 536 -2.49 41.49 -69.02
CA ASP A 536 -1.92 41.53 -67.67
C ASP A 536 -3.01 41.43 -66.58
N TYR A 537 -4.22 41.94 -66.85
CA TYR A 537 -5.40 41.71 -66.01
C TYR A 537 -5.79 40.23 -65.96
N PHE A 538 -5.95 39.57 -67.12
CA PHE A 538 -6.24 38.12 -67.17
C PHE A 538 -5.12 37.27 -66.55
N SER A 539 -3.85 37.67 -66.71
CA SER A 539 -2.71 37.02 -66.07
C SER A 539 -2.81 37.07 -64.54
N LYS A 540 -3.11 38.25 -63.96
CA LYS A 540 -3.34 38.41 -62.51
C LYS A 540 -4.51 37.56 -62.03
N LEU A 541 -5.65 37.62 -62.71
CA LEU A 541 -6.84 36.82 -62.35
C LEU A 541 -6.56 35.31 -62.40
N CYS A 542 -5.82 34.82 -63.38
CA CYS A 542 -5.39 33.42 -63.44
C CYS A 542 -4.46 33.03 -62.28
N ASN A 543 -3.57 33.93 -61.85
CA ASN A 543 -2.70 33.70 -60.70
C ASN A 543 -3.49 33.69 -59.38
N GLU A 544 -4.40 34.63 -59.18
CA GLU A 544 -5.33 34.66 -58.04
C GLU A 544 -6.14 33.36 -57.91
N ARG A 545 -6.71 32.86 -59.04
CA ARG A 545 -7.44 31.58 -59.06
C ARG A 545 -6.54 30.38 -58.80
N ASN A 546 -5.27 30.42 -59.22
CA ASN A 546 -4.28 29.40 -58.85
C ASN A 546 -3.95 29.43 -57.34
N GLU A 547 -3.83 30.60 -56.72
CA GLU A 547 -3.61 30.72 -55.28
C GLU A 547 -4.82 30.24 -54.47
N GLU A 548 -6.05 30.58 -54.89
CA GLU A 548 -7.28 30.01 -54.34
C GLU A 548 -7.25 28.47 -54.42
N LEU A 549 -6.97 27.89 -55.59
CA LEU A 549 -6.89 26.43 -55.77
C LEU A 549 -5.79 25.78 -54.93
N VAL A 550 -4.63 26.43 -54.79
CA VAL A 550 -3.54 25.97 -53.91
C VAL A 550 -3.95 26.00 -52.44
N ASN A 551 -4.68 27.03 -52.01
CA ASN A 551 -5.16 27.15 -50.64
C ASN A 551 -6.31 26.16 -50.33
N VAL A 552 -7.21 25.91 -51.30
CA VAL A 552 -8.22 24.84 -51.21
C VAL A 552 -7.55 23.45 -51.14
N ARG A 553 -6.49 23.19 -51.92
CA ARG A 553 -5.70 21.95 -51.82
C ARG A 553 -5.09 21.79 -50.42
N LYS A 554 -4.34 22.78 -49.92
CA LYS A 554 -3.79 22.78 -48.55
C LYS A 554 -4.86 22.55 -47.48
N SER A 555 -6.05 23.14 -47.64
CA SER A 555 -7.18 22.96 -46.72
C SER A 555 -7.73 21.52 -46.75
N LYS A 556 -7.94 20.97 -47.94
CA LYS A 556 -8.36 19.58 -48.16
C LYS A 556 -7.33 18.60 -47.59
N ASP A 557 -6.04 18.78 -47.87
CA ASP A 557 -4.99 17.88 -47.39
C ASP A 557 -4.84 17.94 -45.86
N LYS A 558 -4.99 19.12 -45.24
CA LYS A 558 -5.10 19.26 -43.77
C LYS A 558 -6.31 18.51 -43.20
N LEU A 559 -7.47 18.58 -43.86
CA LEU A 559 -8.67 17.83 -43.45
C LEU A 559 -8.51 16.32 -43.63
N THR A 560 -7.77 15.88 -44.66
CA THR A 560 -7.42 14.46 -44.86
C THR A 560 -6.52 13.95 -43.73
N ILE A 561 -5.46 14.67 -43.36
CA ILE A 561 -4.59 14.32 -42.22
C ILE A 561 -5.41 14.25 -40.92
N GLN A 562 -6.28 15.23 -40.66
CA GLN A 562 -7.14 15.22 -39.47
C GLN A 562 -8.15 14.05 -39.47
N LEU A 563 -8.62 13.59 -40.63
CA LEU A 563 -9.45 12.40 -40.74
C LEU A 563 -8.66 11.14 -40.40
N GLU A 564 -7.43 11.02 -40.90
CA GLU A 564 -6.51 9.90 -40.64
C GLU A 564 -6.10 9.82 -39.16
N GLU A 565 -5.73 10.95 -38.55
CA GLU A 565 -5.48 11.09 -37.10
C GLU A 565 -6.70 10.62 -36.28
N ARG A 566 -7.91 11.02 -36.68
CA ARG A 566 -9.16 10.64 -35.99
C ARG A 566 -9.52 9.17 -36.18
N ASN A 567 -9.26 8.60 -37.36
CA ASN A 567 -9.46 7.16 -37.61
C ASN A 567 -8.45 6.31 -36.81
N SER A 568 -7.19 6.74 -36.73
CA SER A 568 -6.17 6.10 -35.86
C SER A 568 -6.55 6.19 -34.37
N SER A 569 -7.06 7.35 -33.93
CA SER A 569 -7.62 7.55 -32.58
C SER A 569 -8.84 6.65 -32.33
N PHE A 570 -9.67 6.41 -33.34
CA PHE A 570 -10.85 5.54 -33.23
C PHE A 570 -10.48 4.06 -33.15
N GLU A 571 -9.56 3.57 -33.99
CA GLU A 571 -9.11 2.17 -33.96
C GLU A 571 -8.36 1.84 -32.66
N THR A 572 -7.55 2.78 -32.12
CA THR A 572 -6.91 2.59 -30.81
C THR A 572 -7.92 2.57 -29.65
N LEU A 573 -8.94 3.45 -29.66
CA LEU A 573 -10.05 3.40 -28.68
C LEU A 573 -10.87 2.11 -28.79
N LYS A 574 -11.09 1.61 -30.02
CA LYS A 574 -11.79 0.36 -30.31
C LYS A 574 -11.00 -0.85 -29.81
N GLU A 575 -9.68 -0.88 -29.99
CA GLU A 575 -8.79 -1.91 -29.43
C GLU A 575 -8.77 -1.87 -27.90
N GLN A 576 -8.74 -0.67 -27.30
CA GLN A 576 -8.87 -0.49 -25.84
C GLN A 576 -10.22 -1.00 -25.32
N ASN A 577 -11.32 -0.78 -26.05
CA ASN A 577 -12.65 -1.26 -25.66
C ASN A 577 -12.76 -2.81 -25.72
N VAL A 578 -12.11 -3.45 -26.70
CA VAL A 578 -11.98 -4.92 -26.75
C VAL A 578 -11.16 -5.43 -25.55
N LYS A 579 -10.04 -4.77 -25.21
CA LYS A 579 -9.24 -5.11 -24.02
C LYS A 579 -10.01 -4.92 -22.71
N LEU A 580 -10.82 -3.87 -22.59
CA LEU A 580 -11.72 -3.64 -21.46
C LEU A 580 -12.77 -4.74 -21.32
N SER A 581 -13.40 -5.18 -22.43
CA SER A 581 -14.33 -6.31 -22.42
C SER A 581 -13.65 -7.62 -21.99
N GLN A 582 -12.44 -7.90 -22.50
CA GLN A 582 -11.67 -9.08 -22.09
C GLN A 582 -11.29 -9.06 -20.61
N MET A 583 -10.92 -7.90 -20.06
CA MET A 583 -10.67 -7.75 -18.62
C MET A 583 -11.95 -7.93 -17.80
N ALA A 584 -13.11 -7.42 -18.26
CA ALA A 584 -14.39 -7.63 -17.62
C ALA A 584 -14.81 -9.11 -17.61
N ASP A 585 -14.60 -9.85 -18.70
CA ASP A 585 -14.84 -11.30 -18.78
C ASP A 585 -13.92 -12.10 -17.83
N ILE A 586 -12.65 -11.72 -17.74
CA ILE A 586 -11.69 -12.33 -16.80
C ILE A 586 -12.10 -12.02 -15.35
N GLN A 587 -12.49 -10.78 -15.05
CA GLN A 587 -12.96 -10.38 -13.73
C GLN A 587 -14.27 -11.08 -13.35
N ALA A 588 -15.20 -11.28 -14.29
CA ALA A 588 -16.43 -12.05 -14.08
C ALA A 588 -16.13 -13.52 -13.75
N LYS A 589 -15.21 -14.17 -14.48
CA LYS A 589 -14.75 -15.53 -14.18
C LYS A 589 -14.07 -15.64 -12.81
N SER A 590 -13.21 -14.69 -12.47
CA SER A 590 -12.55 -14.61 -11.16
C SER A 590 -13.56 -14.44 -10.01
N ASN A 591 -14.49 -13.48 -10.15
CA ASN A 591 -15.56 -13.25 -9.18
C ASN A 591 -16.46 -14.48 -8.99
N ASN A 592 -16.70 -15.27 -10.04
CA ASN A 592 -17.44 -16.53 -9.93
C ASN A 592 -16.63 -17.59 -9.15
N SER A 593 -15.34 -17.79 -9.44
CA SER A 593 -14.48 -18.71 -8.66
C SER A 593 -14.48 -18.35 -7.17
N ILE A 594 -14.26 -17.07 -6.85
CA ILE A 594 -14.26 -16.55 -5.47
C ILE A 594 -15.63 -16.77 -4.80
N ARG A 595 -16.73 -16.65 -5.55
CA ARG A 595 -18.08 -16.92 -5.05
C ARG A 595 -18.31 -18.41 -4.78
N ASP A 596 -17.86 -19.29 -5.67
CA ASP A 596 -18.00 -20.74 -5.53
C ASP A 596 -17.13 -21.26 -4.36
N GLU A 597 -15.92 -20.71 -4.19
CA GLU A 597 -15.06 -20.94 -3.02
C GLU A 597 -15.70 -20.45 -1.72
N ARG A 598 -16.31 -19.25 -1.72
CA ARG A 598 -17.07 -18.71 -0.58
C ARG A 598 -18.28 -19.61 -0.23
N ASP A 599 -19.02 -20.06 -1.22
CA ASP A 599 -20.23 -20.85 -1.01
C ASP A 599 -19.88 -22.29 -0.57
N SER A 600 -18.73 -22.82 -1.02
CA SER A 600 -18.12 -24.07 -0.53
C SER A 600 -17.62 -23.95 0.91
N THR A 601 -16.87 -22.90 1.25
CA THR A 601 -16.37 -22.68 2.63
C THR A 601 -17.50 -22.37 3.62
N MET A 602 -18.55 -21.64 3.22
CA MET A 602 -19.77 -21.51 4.03
C MET A 602 -20.49 -22.85 4.24
N LYS A 603 -20.44 -23.77 3.27
CA LYS A 603 -20.98 -25.13 3.48
C LYS A 603 -20.14 -25.90 4.50
N GLN A 604 -18.81 -25.87 4.39
CA GLN A 604 -17.90 -26.52 5.35
C GLN A 604 -18.08 -25.99 6.77
N LEU A 605 -18.22 -24.66 6.94
CA LEU A 605 -18.50 -24.03 8.23
C LEU A 605 -19.80 -24.57 8.83
N ARG A 606 -20.89 -24.65 8.04
CA ARG A 606 -22.18 -25.21 8.49
C ARG A 606 -22.15 -26.71 8.76
N GLU A 607 -21.22 -27.46 8.17
CA GLU A 607 -20.97 -28.87 8.51
C GLU A 607 -20.32 -28.95 9.89
N ALA A 608 -19.23 -28.18 10.10
CA ALA A 608 -18.50 -28.12 11.38
C ALA A 608 -19.36 -27.56 12.54
N GLU A 609 -20.26 -26.61 12.28
CA GLU A 609 -21.25 -26.11 13.26
C GLU A 609 -22.18 -27.23 13.76
N LYS A 610 -22.61 -28.15 12.89
CA LYS A 610 -23.43 -29.31 13.28
C LYS A 610 -22.61 -30.32 14.08
N GLU A 611 -21.39 -30.62 13.62
CA GLU A 611 -20.48 -31.55 14.32
C GLU A 611 -20.16 -31.04 15.72
N LEU A 612 -19.84 -29.76 15.87
CA LEU A 612 -19.62 -29.11 17.16
C LEU A 612 -20.88 -29.13 18.04
N ALA A 613 -22.08 -28.98 17.46
CA ALA A 613 -23.34 -29.12 18.18
C ALA A 613 -23.67 -30.57 18.59
N VAL A 614 -23.14 -31.59 17.89
CA VAL A 614 -23.18 -33.00 18.31
C VAL A 614 -22.19 -33.22 19.45
N MET A 615 -20.92 -32.84 19.27
CA MET A 615 -19.87 -33.02 20.27
C MET A 615 -20.18 -32.32 21.60
N LYS A 616 -20.89 -31.19 21.59
CA LYS A 616 -21.43 -30.56 22.81
C LYS A 616 -22.43 -31.45 23.55
N ARG A 617 -23.45 -31.98 22.85
CA ARG A 617 -24.45 -32.89 23.44
C ARG A 617 -23.83 -34.19 23.97
N ASP A 618 -22.87 -34.74 23.23
CA ASP A 618 -22.11 -35.93 23.66
C ASP A 618 -21.27 -35.64 24.92
N ASN A 619 -20.67 -34.44 25.01
CA ASN A 619 -19.93 -34.03 26.20
C ASN A 619 -20.87 -33.77 27.40
N GLU A 620 -22.01 -33.12 27.19
CA GLU A 620 -23.05 -32.93 28.22
C GLU A 620 -23.57 -34.26 28.77
N GLU A 621 -23.78 -35.27 27.92
CA GLU A 621 -24.17 -36.61 28.39
C GLU A 621 -23.03 -37.34 29.10
N ARG A 622 -21.78 -37.21 28.64
CA ARG A 622 -20.61 -37.71 29.39
C ARG A 622 -20.50 -37.07 30.77
N THR A 623 -20.74 -35.76 30.92
CA THR A 623 -20.79 -35.09 32.23
C THR A 623 -21.91 -35.66 33.11
N LYS A 624 -23.10 -35.95 32.56
CA LYS A 624 -24.18 -36.65 33.30
C LYS A 624 -23.83 -38.10 33.68
N VAL A 625 -23.01 -38.80 32.89
CA VAL A 625 -22.50 -40.14 33.25
C VAL A 625 -21.48 -40.04 34.38
N ILE A 626 -20.55 -39.08 34.31
CA ILE A 626 -19.55 -38.84 35.37
C ILE A 626 -20.24 -38.49 36.70
N ALA A 627 -21.19 -37.55 36.70
CA ALA A 627 -21.93 -37.18 37.91
C ALA A 627 -22.66 -38.37 38.58
N ARG A 628 -23.22 -39.29 37.77
CA ARG A 628 -23.83 -40.54 38.29
C ARG A 628 -22.81 -41.43 38.98
N TYR A 629 -21.62 -41.60 38.40
CA TYR A 629 -20.53 -42.35 39.05
C TYR A 629 -19.96 -41.62 40.28
N GLU A 630 -19.96 -40.29 40.32
CA GLU A 630 -19.53 -39.52 41.49
C GLU A 630 -20.49 -39.70 42.69
N ASP A 631 -21.81 -39.74 42.45
CA ASP A 631 -22.80 -40.08 43.47
C ASP A 631 -22.72 -41.57 43.87
N GLU A 632 -22.54 -42.51 42.94
CA GLU A 632 -22.35 -43.94 43.25
C GLU A 632 -21.10 -44.17 44.11
N ILE A 633 -19.97 -43.53 43.78
CA ILE A 633 -18.73 -43.57 44.58
C ILE A 633 -18.94 -42.97 45.98
N LYS A 634 -19.82 -41.98 46.12
CA LYS A 634 -20.14 -41.33 47.40
C LYS A 634 -21.02 -42.20 48.28
N ASP A 635 -22.01 -42.90 47.72
CA ASP A 635 -22.78 -43.90 48.47
C ASP A 635 -21.91 -45.11 48.86
N ILE A 636 -21.05 -45.62 47.96
CA ILE A 636 -20.08 -46.69 48.29
C ILE A 636 -19.11 -46.28 49.41
N LYS A 637 -18.66 -45.01 49.45
CA LYS A 637 -17.82 -44.48 50.55
C LYS A 637 -18.58 -44.48 51.88
N LYS A 638 -19.83 -44.02 51.88
CA LYS A 638 -20.71 -43.98 53.05
C LYS A 638 -21.01 -45.39 53.58
N ASP A 639 -21.27 -46.36 52.70
CA ASP A 639 -21.48 -47.76 53.09
C ASP A 639 -20.19 -48.38 53.65
N ARG A 640 -19.03 -48.09 53.05
CA ARG A 640 -17.71 -48.47 53.60
C ARG A 640 -17.45 -47.87 54.98
N GLU A 641 -17.83 -46.61 55.21
CA GLU A 641 -17.72 -45.94 56.51
C GLU A 641 -18.68 -46.55 57.55
N GLY A 642 -19.91 -46.89 57.14
CA GLY A 642 -20.84 -47.67 57.96
C GLY A 642 -20.27 -49.03 58.37
N LEU A 643 -19.77 -49.81 57.41
CA LEU A 643 -19.13 -51.10 57.66
C LEU A 643 -17.87 -50.98 58.53
N ALA A 644 -17.05 -49.94 58.35
CA ALA A 644 -15.88 -49.69 59.19
C ALA A 644 -16.29 -49.45 60.66
N SER A 645 -17.33 -48.66 60.92
CA SER A 645 -17.85 -48.44 62.28
C SER A 645 -18.45 -49.71 62.92
N GLN A 646 -19.05 -50.60 62.10
CA GLN A 646 -19.51 -51.91 62.58
C GLN A 646 -18.31 -52.82 62.93
N VAL A 647 -17.26 -52.85 62.12
CA VAL A 647 -16.03 -53.59 62.42
C VAL A 647 -15.34 -53.06 63.67
N GLU A 648 -15.31 -51.74 63.87
CA GLU A 648 -14.77 -51.11 65.09
C GLU A 648 -15.57 -51.52 66.35
N THR A 649 -16.90 -51.41 66.32
CA THR A 649 -17.75 -51.82 67.46
C THR A 649 -17.65 -53.32 67.77
N LEU A 650 -17.59 -54.18 66.75
CA LEU A 650 -17.35 -55.62 66.92
C LEU A 650 -15.94 -55.94 67.43
N THR A 651 -14.92 -55.15 67.05
CA THR A 651 -13.55 -55.30 67.56
C THR A 651 -13.46 -54.91 69.03
N ASN A 652 -14.12 -53.82 69.42
CA ASN A 652 -14.19 -53.40 70.82
C ASN A 652 -14.96 -54.42 71.68
N SER A 653 -16.13 -54.90 71.22
CA SER A 653 -16.88 -55.94 71.93
C SER A 653 -16.14 -57.28 72.01
N LYS A 654 -15.38 -57.67 70.96
CA LYS A 654 -14.47 -58.82 71.02
C LYS A 654 -13.38 -58.61 72.09
N LYS A 655 -12.79 -57.41 72.17
CA LYS A 655 -11.78 -57.08 73.18
C LYS A 655 -12.36 -57.15 74.59
N GLU A 656 -13.55 -56.62 74.82
CA GLU A 656 -14.27 -56.72 76.10
C GLU A 656 -14.44 -58.19 76.52
N LEU A 657 -14.85 -59.07 75.60
CA LEU A 657 -14.95 -60.52 75.85
C LEU A 657 -13.59 -61.20 76.07
N GLU A 658 -12.51 -60.74 75.44
CA GLU A 658 -11.15 -61.25 75.68
C GLU A 658 -10.59 -60.80 77.04
N ASP A 659 -10.88 -59.56 77.45
CA ASP A 659 -10.55 -59.03 78.77
C ASP A 659 -11.36 -59.77 79.87
N GLU A 660 -12.67 -60.00 79.67
CA GLU A 660 -13.52 -60.84 80.55
C GLU A 660 -13.01 -62.29 80.64
N MET A 661 -12.64 -62.92 79.51
CA MET A 661 -12.03 -64.25 79.51
C MET A 661 -10.71 -64.30 80.27
N SER A 662 -9.89 -63.24 80.20
CA SER A 662 -8.66 -63.15 81.00
C SER A 662 -8.97 -63.03 82.48
N GLN A 663 -9.94 -62.20 82.88
CA GLN A 663 -10.38 -62.08 84.27
C GLN A 663 -10.86 -63.43 84.81
N ILE A 664 -11.74 -64.14 84.09
CA ILE A 664 -12.24 -65.46 84.50
C ILE A 664 -11.09 -66.48 84.59
N ALA A 665 -10.08 -66.40 83.71
CA ALA A 665 -8.91 -67.26 83.78
C ALA A 665 -8.01 -66.96 85.00
N ASP A 666 -7.92 -65.72 85.45
CA ASP A 666 -7.18 -65.33 86.66
C ASP A 666 -7.95 -65.63 87.96
N GLU A 667 -9.28 -65.46 87.98
CA GLU A 667 -10.16 -65.94 89.06
C GLU A 667 -10.08 -67.48 89.20
N LEU A 668 -10.01 -68.20 88.08
CA LEU A 668 -9.81 -69.65 88.08
C LEU A 668 -8.42 -70.04 88.62
N LYS A 669 -7.36 -69.28 88.31
CA LYS A 669 -6.02 -69.51 88.91
C LYS A 669 -6.04 -69.24 90.42
N SER A 670 -6.71 -68.18 90.88
CA SER A 670 -6.83 -67.87 92.31
C SER A 670 -7.57 -68.98 93.05
N THR A 671 -8.75 -69.39 92.56
CA THR A 671 -9.51 -70.48 93.19
C THR A 671 -8.79 -71.82 93.15
N GLN A 672 -7.99 -72.12 92.11
CA GLN A 672 -7.08 -73.28 92.09
C GLN A 672 -5.96 -73.17 93.13
N TYR A 673 -5.37 -71.99 93.32
CA TYR A 673 -4.37 -71.74 94.36
C TYR A 673 -4.97 -71.91 95.76
N ASP A 674 -6.13 -71.30 96.03
CA ASP A 674 -6.84 -71.40 97.30
C ASP A 674 -7.23 -72.85 97.62
N LEU A 675 -7.72 -73.60 96.63
CA LEU A 675 -7.98 -75.05 96.77
C LEU A 675 -6.68 -75.83 97.05
N GLY A 676 -5.56 -75.47 96.44
CA GLY A 676 -4.24 -76.05 96.72
C GLY A 676 -3.78 -75.82 98.17
N VAL A 677 -3.96 -74.61 98.70
CA VAL A 677 -3.69 -74.27 100.11
C VAL A 677 -4.60 -75.07 101.04
N ASN A 678 -5.91 -75.06 100.81
CA ASN A 678 -6.88 -75.81 101.61
C ASN A 678 -6.61 -77.33 101.61
N LEU A 679 -6.19 -77.89 100.47
CA LEU A 679 -5.79 -79.30 100.38
C LEU A 679 -4.53 -79.59 101.19
N SER A 680 -3.53 -78.70 101.16
CA SER A 680 -2.32 -78.80 101.98
C SER A 680 -2.64 -78.72 103.48
N GLU A 681 -3.51 -77.81 103.91
CA GLU A 681 -3.98 -77.74 105.30
C GLU A 681 -4.73 -79.01 105.74
N LYS A 682 -5.58 -79.55 104.87
CA LYS A 682 -6.29 -80.82 105.09
C LYS A 682 -5.30 -82.00 105.17
N ASP A 683 -4.24 -82.04 104.37
CA ASP A 683 -3.21 -83.09 104.45
C ASP A 683 -2.32 -82.93 105.70
N GLN A 684 -2.00 -81.70 106.12
CA GLN A 684 -1.39 -81.44 107.43
C GLN A 684 -2.30 -81.83 108.61
N CYS A 685 -3.62 -81.71 108.44
CA CYS A 685 -4.60 -82.18 109.44
C CYS A 685 -4.59 -83.71 109.53
N ILE A 686 -4.49 -84.41 108.39
CA ILE A 686 -4.35 -85.87 108.32
C ILE A 686 -3.02 -86.32 108.95
N GLU A 687 -1.90 -85.62 108.71
CA GLU A 687 -0.62 -85.85 109.40
C GLU A 687 -0.75 -85.72 110.93
N LYS A 688 -1.33 -84.62 111.42
CA LYS A 688 -1.56 -84.38 112.86
C LYS A 688 -2.49 -85.44 113.47
N PHE A 689 -3.51 -85.89 112.72
CA PHE A 689 -4.40 -86.97 113.13
C PHE A 689 -3.64 -88.31 113.20
N ARG A 690 -2.84 -88.66 112.19
CA ARG A 690 -1.99 -89.87 112.17
C ARG A 690 -0.95 -89.89 113.30
N ALA A 691 -0.32 -88.75 113.60
CA ALA A 691 0.62 -88.65 114.73
C ALA A 691 -0.10 -88.88 116.08
N THR A 692 -1.31 -88.35 116.22
CA THR A 692 -2.18 -88.57 117.40
C THR A 692 -2.64 -90.03 117.48
N GLU A 693 -3.02 -90.63 116.35
CA GLU A 693 -3.39 -92.04 116.21
C GLU A 693 -2.21 -92.97 116.48
N GLN A 694 -0.99 -92.62 116.10
CA GLN A 694 0.22 -93.37 116.45
C GLN A 694 0.48 -93.31 117.96
N SER A 695 0.47 -92.11 118.56
CA SER A 695 0.62 -91.96 120.02
C SER A 695 -0.45 -92.75 120.79
N LYS A 696 -1.70 -92.74 120.30
CA LYS A 696 -2.78 -93.55 120.85
C LYS A 696 -2.60 -95.05 120.58
N ASN A 697 -2.02 -95.45 119.45
CA ASN A 697 -1.66 -96.85 119.19
C ASN A 697 -0.52 -97.34 120.08
N GLU A 698 0.47 -96.51 120.43
CA GLU A 698 1.53 -96.85 121.40
C GLU A 698 0.99 -96.98 122.83
N GLU A 699 0.02 -96.14 123.21
CA GLU A 699 -0.74 -96.27 124.47
C GLU A 699 -1.62 -97.53 124.48
N ILE A 700 -2.34 -97.78 123.37
CA ILE A 700 -3.12 -98.98 123.14
C ILE A 700 -2.21 -100.21 123.14
N ASP A 701 -0.99 -100.18 122.62
CA ASP A 701 -0.10 -101.35 122.58
C ASP A 701 0.44 -101.74 123.95
N LYS A 702 0.71 -100.76 124.83
CA LYS A 702 0.96 -101.00 126.27
C LYS A 702 -0.25 -101.67 126.93
N LEU A 703 -1.47 -101.22 126.61
CA LEU A 703 -2.70 -101.87 127.07
C LEU A 703 -2.91 -103.26 126.42
N LYS A 704 -2.54 -103.45 125.14
CA LYS A 704 -2.57 -104.75 124.46
C LYS A 704 -1.56 -105.71 125.08
N GLU A 705 -0.47 -105.26 125.69
CA GLU A 705 0.46 -106.15 126.40
C GLU A 705 -0.06 -106.60 127.76
N GLN A 706 -0.72 -105.71 128.50
CA GLN A 706 -1.52 -106.10 129.67
C GLN A 706 -2.65 -107.08 129.30
N VAL A 707 -3.33 -106.84 128.17
CA VAL A 707 -4.39 -107.72 127.65
C VAL A 707 -3.84 -109.01 127.04
N LYS A 708 -2.65 -109.04 126.42
CA LYS A 708 -2.00 -110.25 125.88
C LYS A 708 -1.71 -111.27 126.98
N ALA A 709 -1.35 -110.82 128.19
CA ALA A 709 -1.20 -111.69 129.36
C ALA A 709 -2.53 -112.42 129.65
N LEU A 710 -3.62 -111.67 129.83
CA LEU A 710 -4.97 -112.20 130.08
C LEU A 710 -5.56 -112.98 128.89
N MET A 711 -5.13 -112.67 127.67
CA MET A 711 -5.54 -113.39 126.46
C MET A 711 -4.75 -114.67 126.22
N HIS A 712 -3.60 -114.89 126.86
CA HIS A 712 -2.95 -116.21 126.83
C HIS A 712 -3.86 -117.27 127.43
N ASP A 713 -4.46 -116.97 128.59
CA ASP A 713 -5.41 -117.83 129.29
C ASP A 713 -6.66 -118.11 128.42
N THR A 714 -7.10 -117.08 127.67
CA THR A 714 -8.27 -117.17 126.80
C THR A 714 -8.01 -117.92 125.48
N ARG A 715 -6.79 -117.84 124.91
CA ARG A 715 -6.50 -118.38 123.56
C ARG A 715 -6.48 -119.91 123.50
N LEU A 716 -6.30 -120.60 124.63
CA LEU A 716 -6.45 -122.05 124.73
C LEU A 716 -7.89 -122.52 124.40
N ALA A 717 -8.90 -121.66 124.55
CA ALA A 717 -10.32 -122.04 124.50
C ALA A 717 -11.01 -121.96 123.11
N LYS A 718 -10.38 -121.41 122.05
CA LYS A 718 -11.08 -121.05 120.79
C LYS A 718 -10.49 -121.60 119.48
N LYS A 719 -9.89 -122.79 119.53
CA LYS A 719 -9.12 -123.43 118.42
C LYS A 719 -9.93 -123.95 117.20
N ALA A 720 -11.19 -123.53 116.97
CA ALA A 720 -12.21 -124.50 116.52
C ALA A 720 -12.92 -124.38 115.12
N LEU A 721 -12.96 -123.25 114.38
CA LEU A 721 -13.98 -123.08 113.30
C LEU A 721 -13.61 -122.37 111.94
N LYS A 722 -13.43 -123.17 110.86
CA LYS A 722 -13.92 -123.08 109.43
C LYS A 722 -13.37 -122.09 108.33
N LEU A 723 -13.82 -122.26 107.05
CA LEU A 723 -12.97 -122.35 105.81
C LEU A 723 -13.75 -122.38 104.41
N GLN A 724 -13.09 -122.12 103.23
CA GLN A 724 -13.42 -122.48 101.78
C GLN A 724 -14.54 -121.73 100.95
N GLU A 725 -14.78 -121.78 99.59
CA GLU A 725 -14.07 -121.92 98.24
C GLU A 725 -15.11 -121.97 97.02
N LYS A 726 -14.94 -121.96 95.65
CA LYS A 726 -13.94 -121.59 94.56
C LYS A 726 -14.49 -121.75 93.06
N LEU A 727 -13.86 -121.17 92.00
CA LEU A 727 -13.88 -121.46 90.49
C LEU A 727 -15.20 -121.25 89.64
N ASP A 728 -15.37 -121.29 88.28
CA ASP A 728 -14.62 -121.36 86.95
C ASP A 728 -15.61 -121.00 85.75
N GLY A 729 -15.39 -120.90 84.40
CA GLY A 729 -14.26 -120.82 83.41
C GLY A 729 -14.47 -121.51 82.00
N LYS A 730 -14.49 -120.84 80.79
CA LYS A 730 -14.37 -121.45 79.39
C LYS A 730 -14.48 -120.57 78.09
N ALA A 731 -13.55 -120.68 77.09
CA ALA A 731 -13.74 -120.42 75.61
C ALA A 731 -12.49 -120.74 74.71
N VAL A 732 -12.60 -121.39 73.51
CA VAL A 732 -11.43 -121.63 72.57
C VAL A 732 -11.72 -121.74 71.03
N LYS A 733 -12.75 -122.46 70.57
CA LYS A 733 -12.74 -123.16 69.23
C LYS A 733 -12.77 -122.34 67.91
N VAL A 734 -12.70 -121.01 67.90
CA VAL A 734 -13.00 -120.18 66.70
C VAL A 734 -11.83 -120.01 65.71
N ALA A 735 -10.58 -120.06 66.17
CA ALA A 735 -9.42 -119.51 65.44
C ALA A 735 -9.16 -120.07 64.01
N GLY A 736 -9.49 -121.33 63.74
CA GLY A 736 -8.97 -122.05 62.56
C GLY A 736 -9.43 -121.56 61.17
N LYS A 737 -10.58 -120.89 61.05
CA LYS A 737 -11.08 -120.40 59.74
C LYS A 737 -10.49 -119.06 59.32
N VAL A 738 -10.23 -118.17 60.28
CA VAL A 738 -9.76 -116.78 60.05
C VAL A 738 -8.43 -116.76 59.29
N GLN A 739 -7.56 -117.74 59.53
CA GLN A 739 -6.19 -117.78 59.03
C GLN A 739 -6.05 -117.62 57.49
N LYS A 740 -7.00 -118.13 56.69
CA LYS A 740 -6.85 -118.16 55.21
C LYS A 740 -7.35 -116.90 54.50
N GLU A 741 -8.43 -116.28 54.96
CA GLU A 741 -8.91 -115.01 54.38
C GLU A 741 -7.90 -113.88 54.65
N VAL A 742 -7.27 -113.89 55.83
CA VAL A 742 -6.18 -112.96 56.20
C VAL A 742 -5.04 -112.99 55.18
N THR A 743 -4.64 -114.17 54.68
CA THR A 743 -3.50 -114.26 53.73
C THR A 743 -3.77 -113.65 52.35
N GLU A 744 -4.96 -113.81 51.77
CA GLU A 744 -5.21 -113.25 50.44
C GLU A 744 -5.51 -111.74 50.52
N LYS A 745 -6.25 -111.30 51.55
CA LYS A 745 -6.42 -109.86 51.83
C LYS A 745 -5.09 -109.17 52.13
N ARG A 746 -4.10 -109.87 52.66
CA ARG A 746 -2.75 -109.32 52.89
C ARG A 746 -2.06 -108.89 51.58
N ARG A 747 -2.15 -109.67 50.50
CA ARG A 747 -1.57 -109.30 49.19
C ARG A 747 -2.20 -108.05 48.60
N GLU A 748 -3.52 -107.94 48.70
CA GLU A 748 -4.28 -106.77 48.24
C GLU A 748 -3.88 -105.52 49.04
N ILE A 749 -3.76 -105.65 50.37
CA ILE A 749 -3.22 -104.62 51.26
C ILE A 749 -1.79 -104.23 50.89
N ASP A 750 -0.87 -105.18 50.67
CA ASP A 750 0.54 -104.86 50.39
C ASP A 750 0.73 -104.19 49.00
N SER A 751 -0.14 -104.49 48.02
CA SER A 751 -0.21 -103.77 46.75
C SER A 751 -0.72 -102.34 46.91
N LEU A 752 -1.79 -102.15 47.70
CA LEU A 752 -2.31 -100.81 48.02
C LEU A 752 -1.31 -99.98 48.83
N ASN A 753 -0.62 -100.57 49.81
CA ASN A 753 0.45 -99.91 50.59
C ASN A 753 1.59 -99.43 49.70
N SER A 754 1.94 -100.18 48.65
CA SER A 754 2.96 -99.77 47.67
C SER A 754 2.50 -98.57 46.83
N ARG A 755 1.20 -98.50 46.51
CA ARG A 755 0.58 -97.36 45.81
C ARG A 755 0.46 -96.13 46.72
N ILE A 756 0.12 -96.34 47.99
CA ILE A 756 0.04 -95.30 49.03
C ILE A 756 1.41 -94.68 49.24
N ARG A 757 2.48 -95.48 49.43
CA ARG A 757 3.85 -94.97 49.55
C ARG A 757 4.30 -94.10 48.39
N TRP A 758 3.97 -94.47 47.16
CA TRP A 758 4.29 -93.63 46.01
C TRP A 758 3.56 -92.27 46.06
N PHE A 759 2.31 -92.23 46.53
CA PHE A 759 1.62 -90.97 46.78
C PHE A 759 2.20 -90.21 47.98
N GLU A 760 2.60 -90.88 49.06
CA GLU A 760 3.29 -90.29 50.21
C GLU A 760 4.61 -89.62 49.78
N ASP A 761 5.45 -90.31 49.01
CA ASP A 761 6.69 -89.77 48.42
C ASP A 761 6.42 -88.55 47.53
N CYS A 762 5.37 -88.60 46.70
CA CYS A 762 4.94 -87.46 45.88
C CYS A 762 4.46 -86.28 46.71
N PHE A 763 3.63 -86.50 47.74
CA PHE A 763 3.15 -85.44 48.63
C PHE A 763 4.29 -84.85 49.46
N GLU A 764 5.23 -85.66 49.98
CA GLU A 764 6.37 -85.16 50.73
C GLU A 764 7.31 -84.33 49.85
N ASN A 765 7.45 -84.67 48.56
CA ASN A 765 8.17 -83.85 47.58
C ASN A 765 7.44 -82.54 47.26
N PHE A 766 6.13 -82.55 47.05
CA PHE A 766 5.35 -81.31 46.89
C PHE A 766 5.41 -80.42 48.14
N ASP A 767 5.36 -80.98 49.36
CA ASP A 767 5.51 -80.19 50.57
C ASP A 767 6.96 -79.71 50.79
N LYS A 768 8.00 -80.40 50.26
CA LYS A 768 9.38 -79.87 50.21
C LYS A 768 9.47 -78.68 49.26
N GLU A 769 8.95 -78.80 48.04
CA GLU A 769 8.91 -77.71 47.04
C GLU A 769 8.13 -76.51 47.55
N LYS A 770 6.94 -76.72 48.14
CA LYS A 770 6.13 -75.69 48.79
C LYS A 770 6.87 -75.02 49.95
N ARG A 771 7.62 -75.75 50.79
CA ARG A 771 8.43 -75.15 51.86
C ARG A 771 9.61 -74.32 51.32
N ILE A 772 10.20 -74.72 50.19
CA ILE A 772 11.23 -73.95 49.49
C ILE A 772 10.62 -72.64 48.96
N LEU A 773 9.50 -72.72 48.25
CA LEU A 773 8.78 -71.55 47.70
C LEU A 773 8.28 -70.59 48.78
N VAL A 774 7.77 -71.11 49.91
CA VAL A 774 7.42 -70.27 51.08
C VAL A 774 8.67 -69.57 51.62
N SER A 775 9.77 -70.29 51.83
CA SER A 775 11.02 -69.70 52.33
C SER A 775 11.68 -68.73 51.34
N GLU A 776 11.45 -68.86 50.04
CA GLU A 776 11.90 -67.91 49.02
C GLU A 776 11.00 -66.66 48.99
N ASN A 777 9.69 -66.84 49.12
CA ASN A 777 8.75 -65.73 49.27
C ASN A 777 8.99 -64.93 50.57
N GLU A 778 9.26 -65.60 51.70
CA GLU A 778 9.67 -64.96 52.97
C GLU A 778 10.95 -64.12 52.79
N LYS A 779 11.96 -64.65 52.09
CA LYS A 779 13.19 -63.89 51.78
C LYS A 779 12.94 -62.69 50.86
N LEU A 780 12.01 -62.81 49.91
CA LEU A 780 11.61 -61.71 49.05
C LEU A 780 10.81 -60.64 49.81
N CYS A 781 9.92 -61.05 50.72
CA CYS A 781 9.25 -60.14 51.66
C CYS A 781 10.27 -59.42 52.55
N GLU A 782 11.20 -60.13 53.20
CA GLU A 782 12.28 -59.52 53.98
C GLU A 782 13.13 -58.54 53.15
N ALA A 783 13.41 -58.84 51.87
CA ALA A 783 14.18 -57.96 50.99
C ALA A 783 13.38 -56.71 50.59
N ILE A 784 12.08 -56.84 50.37
CA ILE A 784 11.17 -55.72 50.10
C ILE A 784 11.01 -54.85 51.35
N GLU A 785 10.82 -55.44 52.53
CA GLU A 785 10.74 -54.72 53.82
C GLU A 785 12.04 -53.95 54.10
N LYS A 786 13.21 -54.58 53.96
CA LYS A 786 14.51 -53.90 54.12
C LYS A 786 14.72 -52.78 53.10
N SER A 787 14.15 -52.90 51.90
CA SER A 787 14.14 -51.84 50.88
C SER A 787 13.19 -50.71 51.24
N LEU A 788 11.97 -51.03 51.72
CA LEU A 788 10.98 -50.06 52.18
C LEU A 788 11.50 -49.28 53.40
N SER A 789 11.96 -49.95 54.46
CA SER A 789 12.56 -49.28 55.62
C SER A 789 13.78 -48.43 55.24
N ARG A 790 14.55 -48.83 54.23
CA ARG A 790 15.66 -47.99 53.72
C ARG A 790 15.14 -46.76 52.98
N ASN A 791 14.07 -46.86 52.20
CA ASN A 791 13.43 -45.72 51.53
C ASN A 791 12.72 -44.79 52.53
N GLU A 792 12.10 -45.33 53.58
CA GLU A 792 11.51 -44.57 54.68
C GLU A 792 12.58 -43.82 55.47
N ASN A 793 13.70 -44.48 55.80
CA ASN A 793 14.85 -43.81 56.42
C ASN A 793 15.44 -42.71 55.53
N LEU A 794 15.60 -42.95 54.22
CA LEU A 794 16.05 -41.91 53.27
C LEU A 794 15.05 -40.76 53.14
N ALA A 795 13.74 -41.01 53.24
CA ALA A 795 12.72 -39.98 53.26
C ALA A 795 12.74 -39.17 54.57
N GLN A 796 12.99 -39.83 55.71
CA GLN A 796 13.18 -39.18 57.01
C GLN A 796 14.48 -38.35 57.02
N GLU A 797 15.60 -38.88 56.54
CA GLU A 797 16.87 -38.15 56.36
C GLU A 797 16.69 -36.93 55.44
N LEU A 798 15.91 -37.06 54.36
CA LEU A 798 15.59 -35.95 53.46
C LEU A 798 14.73 -34.88 54.15
N MET A 799 13.68 -35.26 54.88
CA MET A 799 12.84 -34.30 55.63
C MET A 799 13.60 -33.66 56.80
N GLN A 800 14.46 -34.40 57.48
CA GLN A 800 15.38 -33.91 58.52
C GLN A 800 16.30 -32.85 57.93
N SER A 801 16.98 -33.16 56.81
CA SER A 801 17.85 -32.24 56.08
C SER A 801 17.11 -31.01 55.53
N GLN A 802 15.87 -31.16 55.06
CA GLN A 802 15.02 -30.04 54.65
C GLN A 802 14.65 -29.14 55.83
N ASN A 803 14.22 -29.71 56.97
CA ASN A 803 13.87 -28.97 58.19
C ASN A 803 15.09 -28.25 58.79
N ASP A 804 16.25 -28.91 58.83
CA ASP A 804 17.49 -28.31 59.31
C ASP A 804 18.02 -27.24 58.34
N ASN A 805 17.81 -27.38 57.03
CA ASN A 805 18.06 -26.31 56.06
C ASN A 805 17.07 -25.13 56.21
N GLU A 806 15.77 -25.38 56.45
CA GLU A 806 14.80 -24.32 56.77
C GLU A 806 15.15 -23.58 58.06
N ARG A 807 15.60 -24.31 59.10
CA ARG A 807 16.10 -23.74 60.37
C ARG A 807 17.36 -22.92 60.16
N LEU A 808 18.29 -23.37 59.31
CA LEU A 808 19.48 -22.61 58.96
C LEU A 808 19.11 -21.34 58.18
N VAL A 809 18.19 -21.42 57.21
CA VAL A 809 17.66 -20.24 56.49
C VAL A 809 16.94 -19.27 57.43
N GLN A 810 16.14 -19.76 58.38
CA GLN A 810 15.49 -18.91 59.40
C GLN A 810 16.51 -18.28 60.35
N THR A 811 17.56 -19.01 60.75
CA THR A 811 18.64 -18.52 61.61
C THR A 811 19.46 -17.45 60.89
N ILE A 812 19.90 -17.72 59.65
CA ILE A 812 20.53 -16.76 58.75
C ILE A 812 19.65 -15.52 58.62
N HIS A 813 18.34 -15.68 58.36
CA HIS A 813 17.45 -14.54 58.21
C HIS A 813 17.24 -13.74 59.51
N SER A 814 17.26 -14.39 60.68
CA SER A 814 17.28 -13.68 61.96
C SER A 814 18.58 -12.89 62.17
N LEU A 815 19.73 -13.42 61.74
CA LEU A 815 21.03 -12.76 61.81
C LEU A 815 21.12 -11.61 60.81
N GLU A 816 20.61 -11.77 59.59
CA GLU A 816 20.43 -10.68 58.61
C GLU A 816 19.62 -9.53 59.22
N LYS A 817 18.48 -9.84 59.85
CA LYS A 817 17.62 -8.84 60.49
C LYS A 817 18.26 -8.14 61.68
N VAL A 818 19.08 -8.84 62.48
CA VAL A 818 19.89 -8.25 63.56
C VAL A 818 21.02 -7.39 63.00
N ILE A 819 21.68 -7.82 61.91
CA ILE A 819 22.70 -7.03 61.21
C ILE A 819 22.08 -5.75 60.64
N ASP A 820 20.88 -5.82 60.06
CA ASP A 820 20.15 -4.66 59.57
C ASP A 820 19.69 -3.73 60.69
N SER A 821 19.20 -4.26 61.83
CA SER A 821 18.86 -3.41 62.99
C SER A 821 20.09 -2.70 63.54
N VAL A 822 21.21 -3.42 63.72
CA VAL A 822 22.50 -2.84 64.15
C VAL A 822 23.04 -1.84 63.12
N GLN A 823 22.88 -2.07 61.82
CA GLN A 823 23.24 -1.07 60.80
C GLN A 823 22.35 0.17 60.85
N MET A 824 21.05 0.03 61.14
CA MET A 824 20.12 1.16 61.27
C MET A 824 20.35 1.94 62.56
N GLU A 825 20.64 1.26 63.67
CA GLU A 825 21.11 1.87 64.92
C GLU A 825 22.42 2.61 64.68
N ARG A 826 23.41 2.01 64.03
CA ARG A 826 24.68 2.66 63.69
C ARG A 826 24.52 3.84 62.72
N ARG A 827 23.53 3.80 61.80
CA ARG A 827 23.14 4.98 60.98
C ARG A 827 22.55 6.08 61.85
N ASN A 828 21.70 5.75 62.82
CA ASN A 828 21.11 6.71 63.75
C ASN A 828 22.17 7.29 64.72
N GLU A 829 23.10 6.47 65.21
CA GLU A 829 24.26 6.89 66.00
C GLU A 829 25.17 7.80 65.19
N ASN A 830 25.52 7.46 63.94
CA ASN A 830 26.30 8.34 63.07
C ASN A 830 25.60 9.69 62.81
N VAL A 831 24.27 9.70 62.67
CA VAL A 831 23.48 10.95 62.56
C VAL A 831 23.47 11.73 63.87
N LEU A 832 23.40 11.05 65.02
CA LEU A 832 23.45 11.65 66.35
C LEU A 832 24.85 12.20 66.68
N GLU A 833 25.92 11.49 66.31
CA GLU A 833 27.31 11.91 66.42
C GLU A 833 27.60 13.08 65.48
N ALA A 834 27.12 13.05 64.23
CA ALA A 834 27.21 14.20 63.32
C ALA A 834 26.46 15.42 63.88
N LYS A 835 25.33 15.22 64.57
CA LYS A 835 24.58 16.27 65.27
C LYS A 835 25.33 16.79 66.50
N TYR A 836 25.91 15.91 67.33
CA TYR A 836 26.77 16.30 68.45
C TYR A 836 28.04 17.01 67.97
N ALA A 837 28.65 16.59 66.86
CA ALA A 837 29.79 17.28 66.25
C ALA A 837 29.37 18.67 65.74
N GLN A 838 28.18 18.80 65.14
CA GLN A 838 27.63 20.10 64.74
C GLN A 838 27.33 20.99 65.96
N ASP A 839 26.77 20.45 67.05
CA ASP A 839 26.43 21.21 68.25
C ASP A 839 27.68 21.54 69.09
N VAL A 840 28.71 20.69 69.08
CA VAL A 840 30.07 21.00 69.60
C VAL A 840 30.74 22.06 68.73
N ALA A 841 30.53 22.07 67.41
CA ALA A 841 31.03 23.14 66.54
C ALA A 841 30.29 24.48 66.81
N LYS A 842 28.96 24.45 67.01
CA LYS A 842 28.17 25.62 67.45
C LYS A 842 28.61 26.10 68.83
N LEU A 843 28.87 25.20 69.79
CA LEU A 843 29.35 25.54 71.13
C LEU A 843 30.79 26.07 71.11
N LYS A 844 31.67 25.54 70.25
CA LYS A 844 33.01 26.12 70.03
C LYS A 844 32.93 27.50 69.39
N LEU A 845 32.05 27.72 68.41
CA LEU A 845 31.79 29.05 67.86
C LEU A 845 31.20 30.01 68.90
N LYS A 846 30.21 29.57 69.69
CA LYS A 846 29.61 30.36 70.77
C LYS A 846 30.62 30.69 71.86
N HIS A 847 31.46 29.73 72.26
CA HIS A 847 32.53 29.95 73.24
C HIS A 847 33.66 30.84 72.69
N GLU A 848 34.01 30.76 71.40
CA GLU A 848 34.99 31.67 70.79
C GLU A 848 34.42 33.09 70.57
N ILE A 849 33.09 33.23 70.44
CA ILE A 849 32.37 34.51 70.49
C ILE A 849 32.35 35.05 71.92
N GLU A 850 31.86 34.27 72.90
CA GLU A 850 31.80 34.65 74.32
C GLU A 850 33.19 34.97 74.87
N LYS A 851 34.23 34.23 74.47
CA LYS A 851 35.63 34.55 74.77
C LYS A 851 36.05 35.89 74.17
N LYS A 852 35.69 36.20 72.92
CA LYS A 852 35.98 37.52 72.32
C LYS A 852 35.15 38.66 72.92
N GLU A 853 33.99 38.38 73.48
CA GLU A 853 33.18 39.34 74.23
C GLU A 853 33.67 39.54 75.68
N LEU A 854 34.25 38.51 76.30
CA LEU A 854 34.81 38.53 77.66
C LEU A 854 36.26 39.04 77.71
N GLU A 855 37.09 38.75 76.70
CA GLU A 855 38.41 39.37 76.52
C GLU A 855 38.30 40.90 76.28
N GLY A 856 37.10 41.40 75.99
CA GLY A 856 36.77 42.83 75.96
C GLY A 856 36.32 43.46 77.31
N LYS A 857 36.15 42.69 78.40
CA LYS A 857 35.67 43.19 79.70
C LYS A 857 36.58 42.74 80.86
N LEU A 858 37.49 43.62 81.27
CA LEU A 858 38.67 43.29 82.05
C LEU A 858 38.50 43.42 83.59
N LYS A 859 39.11 42.48 84.34
CA LYS A 859 39.51 42.54 85.77
C LYS A 859 38.41 42.67 86.85
N LYS A 860 38.28 41.65 87.72
CA LYS A 860 38.85 41.66 89.10
C LYS A 860 38.72 40.33 89.89
N ASP A 861 39.64 40.19 90.86
CA ASP A 861 39.61 39.46 92.15
C ASP A 861 39.43 37.91 92.24
N LEU A 862 40.56 37.20 92.54
CA LEU A 862 40.84 36.29 93.70
C LEU A 862 39.88 35.11 94.10
N PRO A 863 40.31 34.11 94.93
CA PRO A 863 41.40 33.12 94.80
C PRO A 863 40.91 31.64 95.07
N PRO A 864 41.76 30.58 95.02
CA PRO A 864 41.28 29.17 95.01
C PRO A 864 41.36 28.39 96.35
N LYS A 865 40.55 27.32 96.52
CA LYS A 865 40.78 26.21 97.48
C LYS A 865 40.03 24.89 97.15
N LYS A 866 40.29 23.83 97.95
CA LYS A 866 39.89 22.41 97.74
C LYS A 866 38.84 21.92 98.78
N TYR A 867 38.66 20.59 98.86
CA TYR A 867 37.96 19.76 99.87
C TYR A 867 36.46 19.49 99.60
N SER A 868 35.89 18.31 99.91
CA SER A 868 36.47 17.02 100.37
C SER A 868 35.53 15.81 100.20
N ASN A 869 36.11 14.61 100.33
CA ASN A 869 35.52 13.27 100.49
C ASN A 869 34.39 13.15 101.52
N VAL A 870 33.60 12.06 101.42
CA VAL A 870 33.30 11.00 102.42
C VAL A 870 32.33 10.01 101.73
N GLU A 871 32.61 8.71 101.52
CA GLU A 871 32.80 7.59 102.48
C GLU A 871 31.48 7.22 103.21
N HIS A 872 31.09 5.96 103.46
CA HIS A 872 31.48 4.62 102.95
C HIS A 872 30.37 3.61 103.42
N ASP A 873 30.35 2.36 102.91
CA ASP A 873 30.09 1.12 103.68
C ASP A 873 28.66 0.80 104.27
N ILE A 874 28.23 -0.46 104.53
CA ILE A 874 28.85 -1.80 104.35
C ILE A 874 27.84 -2.96 104.29
N ASP A 875 28.27 -4.12 103.74
CA ASP A 875 27.76 -5.51 103.87
C ASP A 875 26.28 -5.84 103.54
N ALA A 876 25.89 -7.10 103.28
CA ALA A 876 26.59 -8.40 103.31
C ALA A 876 26.10 -9.29 102.12
N VAL A 877 26.62 -10.46 101.71
CA VAL A 877 27.88 -11.23 101.79
C VAL A 877 27.55 -12.59 101.12
N GLN A 878 28.39 -13.07 100.19
CA GLN A 878 28.54 -14.47 99.75
C GLN A 878 27.30 -15.33 99.38
N ASN A 879 27.18 -15.61 98.08
CA ASN A 879 27.75 -16.84 97.50
C ASN A 879 28.16 -16.54 96.05
N GLY A 880 29.06 -17.34 95.46
CA GLY A 880 29.61 -17.02 94.15
C GLY A 880 29.85 -18.23 93.26
N GLU A 881 29.87 -17.98 91.96
CA GLU A 881 30.68 -18.71 90.99
C GLU A 881 30.94 -17.84 89.74
N SER A 882 31.90 -18.22 88.90
CA SER A 882 32.46 -17.34 87.88
C SER A 882 31.65 -17.32 86.58
N ILE A 883 31.15 -16.15 86.19
CA ILE A 883 30.60 -15.93 84.84
C ILE A 883 31.76 -15.86 83.84
N SER A 884 32.13 -17.02 83.31
CA SER A 884 33.14 -17.17 82.27
C SER A 884 32.54 -16.97 80.87
N THR A 885 33.37 -16.47 79.95
CA THR A 885 33.12 -16.42 78.50
C THR A 885 32.76 -17.80 77.93
N SER A 886 31.47 -18.09 77.72
CA SER A 886 30.98 -19.43 77.37
C SER A 886 30.20 -19.50 76.04
N ASP A 887 29.46 -18.45 75.65
CA ASP A 887 28.62 -18.47 74.44
C ASP A 887 29.39 -18.42 73.09
N ILE A 888 30.72 -18.31 73.13
CA ILE A 888 31.58 -18.50 71.95
C ILE A 888 32.09 -19.95 71.85
N VAL A 889 32.05 -20.73 72.93
CA VAL A 889 32.60 -22.11 72.97
C VAL A 889 31.57 -23.15 72.52
N ARG A 890 30.28 -22.93 72.83
CA ARG A 890 29.19 -23.89 72.53
C ARG A 890 29.08 -24.23 71.03
N PHE A 891 29.20 -23.24 70.14
CA PHE A 891 29.11 -23.43 68.69
C PHE A 891 30.35 -24.13 68.06
N VAL A 892 31.44 -24.29 68.82
CA VAL A 892 32.69 -24.95 68.36
C VAL A 892 32.76 -26.42 68.80
N GLY A 893 31.97 -26.82 69.80
CA GLY A 893 31.91 -28.21 70.27
C GLY A 893 31.21 -29.16 69.28
N GLU A 894 30.05 -28.74 68.76
CA GLU A 894 29.19 -29.59 67.93
C GLU A 894 29.82 -29.90 66.56
N LEU A 895 30.53 -28.93 65.97
CA LEU A 895 31.30 -29.13 64.73
C LEU A 895 32.48 -30.12 64.85
N LYS A 896 32.94 -30.46 66.06
CA LYS A 896 33.96 -31.50 66.25
C LYS A 896 33.39 -32.92 66.28
N SER A 897 32.18 -33.10 66.82
CA SER A 897 31.58 -34.44 66.94
C SER A 897 31.22 -35.07 65.58
N LEU A 898 30.89 -34.27 64.56
CA LEU A 898 30.56 -34.77 63.22
C LEU A 898 31.80 -35.22 62.41
N VAL A 899 32.98 -34.66 62.69
CA VAL A 899 34.22 -34.98 61.97
C VAL A 899 34.83 -36.30 62.47
N GLU A 900 34.67 -36.62 63.75
CA GLU A 900 35.20 -37.85 64.37
C GLU A 900 34.49 -39.13 63.85
N GLN A 901 33.22 -39.04 63.46
CA GLN A 901 32.40 -40.19 63.05
C GLN A 901 32.62 -40.65 61.60
N LEU A 902 33.07 -39.76 60.69
CA LEU A 902 33.20 -40.07 59.26
C LEU A 902 34.49 -40.81 58.87
N ASN A 903 35.42 -41.03 59.80
CA ASN A 903 36.80 -41.41 59.49
C ASN A 903 37.19 -42.85 59.88
N ASN A 904 36.22 -43.69 60.30
CA ASN A 904 36.50 -44.95 61.02
C ASN A 904 35.84 -46.23 60.45
N THR A 905 35.66 -46.32 59.12
CA THR A 905 35.30 -47.60 58.45
C THR A 905 36.15 -47.88 57.21
N SER A 906 37.39 -48.34 57.41
CA SER A 906 38.19 -48.95 56.34
C SER A 906 39.23 -49.95 56.88
N ASN A 907 39.49 -51.02 56.09
CA ASN A 907 40.51 -52.06 56.25
C ASN A 907 40.39 -53.04 57.45
N LYS A 908 39.76 -54.21 57.21
CA LYS A 908 40.31 -55.59 57.36
C LYS A 908 39.21 -56.67 57.33
N THR A 909 39.35 -57.84 56.70
CA THR A 909 40.30 -58.32 55.66
C THR A 909 39.78 -59.60 54.97
N SER A 910 40.15 -59.80 53.70
CA SER A 910 40.50 -61.08 53.07
C SER A 910 39.49 -62.24 52.86
N ASN A 911 39.45 -62.69 51.59
CA ASN A 911 39.46 -64.10 51.14
C ASN A 911 38.15 -64.93 51.27
N LYS A 912 37.81 -65.86 50.35
CA LYS A 912 38.50 -66.32 49.11
C LYS A 912 37.55 -67.05 48.13
N GLU A 913 37.87 -66.94 46.84
CA GLU A 913 37.84 -68.00 45.80
C GLU A 913 36.57 -68.52 45.06
N GLU A 914 36.84 -68.83 43.78
CA GLU A 914 36.20 -69.74 42.79
C GLU A 914 34.86 -69.44 42.05
N TYR A 915 35.03 -69.10 40.75
CA TYR A 915 34.50 -69.81 39.56
C TYR A 915 33.09 -70.45 39.64
N LYS A 916 32.15 -70.21 38.70
CA LYS A 916 32.34 -70.15 37.23
C LYS A 916 31.11 -69.60 36.48
N GLN A 917 31.37 -68.85 35.41
CA GLN A 917 30.76 -69.01 34.06
C GLN A 917 29.27 -69.38 33.93
N ASP A 918 28.44 -68.44 33.43
CA ASP A 918 27.82 -68.62 32.10
C ASP A 918 27.48 -67.28 31.41
N LYS A 919 26.91 -67.34 30.20
CA LYS A 919 26.63 -66.24 29.27
C LYS A 919 25.14 -65.85 29.27
N SER A 920 24.81 -64.58 29.04
CA SER A 920 24.28 -64.12 27.74
C SER A 920 23.79 -62.67 27.72
N GLU A 921 24.01 -62.04 26.56
CA GLU A 921 23.21 -61.01 25.85
C GLU A 921 22.64 -59.71 26.49
N ARG A 922 22.78 -58.65 25.66
CA ARG A 922 21.98 -57.40 25.54
C ARG A 922 22.26 -56.21 26.48
N LYS A 923 22.62 -55.09 25.81
CA LYS A 923 22.49 -53.68 26.21
C LYS A 923 21.14 -53.13 25.71
N PRO A 924 20.61 -52.02 26.26
CA PRO A 924 20.97 -50.64 25.78
C PRO A 924 21.99 -49.93 26.71
N GLU A 925 22.63 -48.79 26.39
CA GLU A 925 22.15 -47.40 26.23
C GLU A 925 21.49 -46.86 27.52
N GLU A 926 21.77 -45.64 28.01
CA GLU A 926 22.39 -44.47 27.35
C GLU A 926 23.27 -43.59 28.29
N ASP A 927 24.17 -42.81 27.67
CA ASP A 927 24.93 -41.60 28.10
C ASP A 927 25.69 -41.50 29.45
N GLY A 928 26.58 -40.49 29.54
CA GLY A 928 27.18 -39.99 30.80
C GLY A 928 28.70 -39.79 30.83
N LYS A 929 29.33 -39.06 29.88
CA LYS A 929 30.77 -38.68 29.99
C LYS A 929 31.12 -37.23 29.67
N GLN A 930 31.10 -36.39 30.71
CA GLN A 930 31.60 -35.02 30.71
C GLN A 930 32.89 -34.88 31.53
N LYS A 931 34.09 -34.87 30.89
CA LYS A 931 35.36 -34.25 31.39
C LYS A 931 36.58 -34.52 30.47
N LYS A 932 36.94 -33.54 29.62
CA LYS A 932 38.33 -33.05 29.38
C LYS A 932 38.37 -31.99 28.27
N ARG A 933 38.95 -30.82 28.62
CA ARG A 933 39.32 -29.61 27.83
C ARG A 933 38.77 -28.35 28.53
N TYR A 934 39.36 -28.01 29.67
CA TYR A 934 39.07 -26.79 30.43
C TYR A 934 40.36 -26.02 30.82
N GLN A 935 41.45 -26.33 30.12
CA GLN A 935 42.73 -25.63 30.14
C GLN A 935 43.24 -25.57 28.69
N GLU A 936 43.94 -24.48 28.33
CA GLU A 936 44.68 -24.21 27.07
C GLU A 936 44.08 -23.27 25.99
N GLU A 937 42.92 -22.61 26.15
CA GLU A 937 42.55 -21.53 25.19
C GLU A 937 41.84 -20.30 25.83
N LEU A 938 42.50 -19.73 26.84
CA LEU A 938 42.04 -18.56 27.62
C LEU A 938 42.62 -17.23 27.09
N GLU A 939 42.82 -17.04 25.77
CA GLU A 939 43.69 -15.94 25.30
C GLU A 939 43.36 -15.19 23.98
N ARG A 940 42.22 -15.43 23.28
CA ARG A 940 42.00 -14.79 21.95
C ARG A 940 40.70 -14.05 21.64
N VAL A 941 39.70 -13.99 22.51
CA VAL A 941 38.45 -13.21 22.24
C VAL A 941 38.00 -12.33 23.43
N HIS A 942 38.95 -11.63 24.06
CA HIS A 942 38.68 -10.68 25.15
C HIS A 942 39.37 -9.32 24.96
N LYS A 943 39.26 -8.76 23.74
CA LYS A 943 39.53 -7.33 23.52
C LYS A 943 38.81 -6.77 22.29
N LYS A 944 38.23 -5.57 22.45
CA LYS A 944 37.60 -4.72 21.42
C LYS A 944 36.24 -5.13 20.81
N GLN A 945 35.18 -5.27 21.61
CA GLN A 945 33.84 -4.90 21.12
C GLN A 945 32.82 -4.39 22.17
N ASP A 946 33.26 -3.79 23.28
CA ASP A 946 32.32 -3.27 24.31
C ASP A 946 32.77 -1.97 25.02
N GLU A 947 33.44 -1.07 24.30
CA GLU A 947 33.82 0.27 24.80
C GLU A 947 33.46 1.39 23.81
N LEU A 948 32.18 1.60 23.50
CA LEU A 948 31.74 2.87 22.86
C LEU A 948 30.24 3.23 22.93
N GLN A 949 29.56 3.09 24.09
CA GLN A 949 28.27 3.78 24.27
C GLN A 949 27.90 4.15 25.73
N LYS A 950 28.46 5.26 26.23
CA LYS A 950 27.83 6.20 27.21
C LYS A 950 28.76 7.36 27.58
N SER A 951 28.47 8.56 27.07
CA SER A 951 28.51 9.81 27.85
C SER A 951 27.84 10.94 27.06
N ASN A 952 26.99 11.72 27.72
CA ASN A 952 26.32 12.89 27.14
C ASN A 952 27.01 14.20 27.53
N GLU A 953 26.98 15.16 26.61
CA GLU A 953 26.80 16.61 26.81
C GLU A 953 27.45 17.33 28.02
N LYS A 954 28.23 18.39 27.71
CA LYS A 954 28.01 19.73 28.31
C LYS A 954 28.72 20.86 27.56
N LYS A 955 27.93 21.91 27.25
CA LYS A 955 28.17 23.39 27.26
C LYS A 955 29.65 23.87 27.24
N THR A 956 30.07 24.85 26.44
CA THR A 956 29.56 26.26 26.38
C THR A 956 29.81 26.92 25.00
N ARG A 957 28.88 27.68 24.40
CA ARG A 957 28.58 29.13 24.60
C ARG A 957 29.78 30.09 24.44
N THR A 958 29.76 30.89 23.35
CA THR A 958 30.28 32.28 23.14
C THR A 958 30.53 32.46 21.63
N GLN A 959 30.29 33.54 20.87
CA GLN A 959 29.51 34.79 20.89
C GLN A 959 30.10 35.61 19.70
N VAL A 960 29.33 36.46 18.97
CA VAL A 960 29.89 37.58 18.13
C VAL A 960 30.67 37.13 16.85
N ARG A 961 30.60 37.74 15.65
CA ARG A 961 30.09 39.04 15.12
C ARG A 961 29.84 38.97 13.58
N THR A 962 29.05 39.90 13.00
CA THR A 962 29.14 40.61 11.67
C THR A 962 29.79 39.93 10.42
N SER A 963 29.42 40.18 9.15
CA SER A 963 28.43 41.08 8.48
C SER A 963 28.46 40.93 6.93
N THR A 964 27.49 41.54 6.22
CA THR A 964 27.56 42.23 4.87
C THR A 964 28.69 41.93 3.86
N ALA A 965 28.51 41.99 2.53
CA ALA A 965 27.38 42.17 1.60
C ALA A 965 27.89 42.04 0.14
N SER A 966 27.03 42.29 -0.89
CA SER A 966 27.34 42.56 -2.33
C SER A 966 28.21 41.54 -3.09
N SER A 967 27.73 40.86 -4.14
CA SER A 967 27.33 41.37 -5.48
C SER A 967 28.50 41.88 -6.36
N PRO A 968 28.44 41.66 -7.70
CA PRO A 968 29.63 41.44 -8.55
C PRO A 968 30.09 42.71 -9.30
N PRO A 969 31.01 42.61 -10.29
CA PRO A 969 30.52 42.53 -11.68
C PRO A 969 31.45 41.85 -12.74
N LYS A 970 30.87 41.49 -13.91
CA LYS A 970 31.36 41.71 -15.31
C LYS A 970 32.75 41.15 -15.76
N SER A 971 33.04 40.88 -17.04
CA SER A 971 32.25 40.91 -18.30
C SER A 971 32.99 40.19 -19.45
N GLU A 972 32.22 39.49 -20.31
CA GLU A 972 32.25 39.46 -21.80
C GLU A 972 33.53 39.14 -22.62
N CYS A 973 33.26 38.72 -23.88
CA CYS A 973 34.09 38.80 -25.10
C CYS A 973 35.10 37.69 -25.49
N THR A 974 34.55 36.71 -26.25
CA THR A 974 34.93 36.37 -27.65
C THR A 974 36.28 35.74 -28.03
N SER A 975 36.15 34.47 -28.49
CA SER A 975 36.54 34.00 -29.85
C SER A 975 37.90 33.32 -30.12
N LEU A 976 37.84 32.43 -31.12
CA LEU A 976 38.91 31.68 -31.83
C LEU A 976 39.67 30.66 -30.95
N GLU A 977 39.42 29.34 -30.98
CA GLU A 977 39.30 28.34 -32.09
C GLU A 977 40.62 27.58 -32.37
N MET A 978 40.48 26.32 -32.80
CA MET A 978 41.54 25.37 -33.19
C MET A 978 42.45 24.80 -32.08
N LEU A 979 42.04 23.65 -31.54
CA LEU A 979 42.84 22.44 -31.73
C LEU A 979 41.94 21.18 -31.70
N LYS A 980 41.98 20.39 -32.77
CA LYS A 980 41.38 19.05 -32.83
C LYS A 980 42.45 18.04 -32.42
N ASP A 981 42.12 17.06 -31.57
CA ASP A 981 42.49 15.70 -31.94
C ASP A 981 41.57 14.58 -31.42
N LYS A 982 41.57 13.51 -32.22
CA LYS A 982 40.68 12.35 -32.30
C LYS A 982 40.27 11.66 -30.98
N ALA A 983 38.97 11.43 -30.83
CA ALA A 983 38.42 10.21 -30.23
C ALA A 983 37.22 9.75 -31.09
N ASP A 984 37.23 8.50 -31.55
CA ASP A 984 36.25 7.97 -32.52
C ASP A 984 35.10 7.22 -31.81
N PRO A 985 33.83 7.69 -31.90
CA PRO A 985 32.69 7.05 -31.24
C PRO A 985 32.35 5.64 -31.74
N GLU A 986 32.65 5.29 -33.00
CA GLU A 986 32.26 3.98 -33.55
C GLU A 986 32.99 2.82 -32.87
N ILE A 987 34.25 3.03 -32.47
CA ILE A 987 35.07 2.03 -31.78
C ILE A 987 34.49 1.72 -30.39
N LEU A 988 33.86 2.70 -29.73
CA LEU A 988 33.18 2.48 -28.45
C LEU A 988 31.89 1.66 -28.65
N CYS A 989 31.08 2.00 -29.66
CA CYS A 989 29.82 1.33 -29.95
C CYS A 989 30.01 -0.16 -30.27
N ARG A 990 30.92 -0.50 -31.20
CA ARG A 990 31.22 -1.90 -31.57
C ARG A 990 31.74 -2.73 -30.38
N ARG A 991 32.42 -2.09 -29.41
CA ARG A 991 32.93 -2.74 -28.18
C ARG A 991 31.82 -2.99 -27.13
N ILE A 992 30.76 -2.17 -27.13
CA ILE A 992 29.57 -2.37 -26.31
C ILE A 992 28.68 -3.48 -26.90
N GLU A 993 28.38 -3.44 -28.20
CA GLU A 993 27.59 -4.48 -28.88
C GLU A 993 28.22 -5.89 -28.74
N SER A 994 29.54 -5.97 -28.85
CA SER A 994 30.29 -7.22 -28.66
C SER A 994 30.14 -7.80 -27.25
N LYS A 995 30.02 -6.94 -26.21
CA LYS A 995 29.75 -7.39 -24.84
C LYS A 995 28.29 -7.78 -24.62
N ILE A 996 27.34 -7.09 -25.26
CA ILE A 996 25.91 -7.44 -25.18
C ILE A 996 25.67 -8.82 -25.82
N LYS A 997 26.26 -9.10 -26.99
CA LYS A 997 26.20 -10.45 -27.62
C LYS A 997 26.82 -11.55 -26.76
N ALA A 998 27.87 -11.26 -25.99
CA ALA A 998 28.47 -12.24 -25.09
C ALA A 998 27.55 -12.62 -23.91
N LEU A 999 26.86 -11.63 -23.32
CA LEU A 999 25.97 -11.86 -22.16
C LEU A 999 24.70 -12.64 -22.53
N SER A 1000 24.12 -12.40 -23.72
CA SER A 1000 22.93 -13.14 -24.19
C SER A 1000 23.19 -14.64 -24.42
N SER A 1001 24.45 -15.08 -24.50
CA SER A 1001 24.81 -16.49 -24.70
C SER A 1001 24.68 -17.35 -23.43
N ILE A 1002 24.73 -16.73 -22.24
CA ILE A 1002 24.81 -17.45 -20.95
C ILE A 1002 23.42 -17.73 -20.35
N GLY A 1003 22.42 -16.89 -20.64
CA GLY A 1003 21.05 -17.06 -20.12
C GLY A 1003 20.24 -18.23 -20.72
N GLY A 1004 20.68 -18.81 -21.83
CA GLY A 1004 19.88 -19.75 -22.64
C GLY A 1004 19.84 -21.22 -22.18
N LYS A 1005 20.30 -21.54 -20.95
CA LYS A 1005 20.66 -22.93 -20.57
C LYS A 1005 20.04 -23.50 -19.30
N LEU A 1006 19.02 -22.86 -18.71
CA LEU A 1006 18.34 -23.35 -17.50
C LEU A 1006 16.80 -23.43 -17.55
N ILE A 1007 16.18 -23.19 -18.71
CA ILE A 1007 14.71 -23.35 -18.90
C ILE A 1007 14.44 -24.20 -20.16
N ARG A 1008 14.85 -25.47 -20.09
CA ARG A 1008 14.43 -26.60 -20.93
C ARG A 1008 14.97 -27.86 -20.26
N ASP A 1009 14.13 -28.47 -19.42
CA ASP A 1009 14.18 -29.88 -18.96
C ASP A 1009 13.22 -30.07 -17.76
N ASN A 1010 11.91 -29.82 -17.94
CA ASN A 1010 10.89 -30.33 -17.00
C ASN A 1010 9.44 -30.45 -17.55
N GLU A 1011 9.26 -30.72 -18.84
CA GLU A 1011 8.00 -31.23 -19.37
C GLU A 1011 8.28 -32.48 -20.23
N GLY A 1012 7.55 -33.57 -20.00
CA GLY A 1012 7.59 -34.75 -20.88
C GLY A 1012 8.10 -36.06 -20.27
N ARG A 1013 7.41 -36.60 -19.25
CA ARG A 1013 7.22 -38.06 -19.13
C ARG A 1013 5.76 -38.35 -18.78
N SER A 1014 5.23 -39.43 -19.36
CA SER A 1014 3.85 -39.85 -19.29
C SER A 1014 3.80 -41.38 -19.25
N ILE A 1015 3.10 -41.94 -18.26
CA ILE A 1015 2.61 -43.33 -18.17
C ILE A 1015 3.75 -44.39 -18.01
N PRO A 1016 3.56 -45.56 -17.34
CA PRO A 1016 2.33 -46.13 -16.74
C PRO A 1016 1.59 -45.24 -15.73
#